data_AF-A0A536MDN4-F1
#
_entry.id   AF-A0A536MDN4-F1
#
_cell.length_a   1.000
_cell.length_b   1.000
_cell.length_c   1.000
_cell.angle_alpha   90.00
_cell.angle_beta   90.00
_cell.angle_gamma   90.00
#
_symmetry.space_group_name_H-M   'P 1'
#
loop_
_entity.id
_entity.type
_entity.pdbx_description
1 polymer ?
#
loop_
_entity_poly.entity_id
_entity_poly.type
_entity_poly.pdbx_seq_one_letter_code
_entity_poly.pdbx_strand_id
1 'polypeptide(L)'
;MQLLQGLLSDLRSRPKRHLGLAFIAVSNHITVVVLAAAPTVLAVPALNPTQSACSIENCINAVAVESDARLSLPAGHPQCEESGPTASCEVEGTAADSVPGTPAVPEGQSACPSTDVKPVPTTPAACSDTLLPPIAPARSSGDPALIVMPSVPAASLGARLTSRLELTATADTLRSGRQVVLTATASASVTSTGTAIEIFDTTSGTLIAACGQGNQCAVGYTAISGVHDFVAFITPPMVSPPDEASALESNHSTVGWLDSAVTASAAIVGRDQAITITATSTIDVAQGGRWLEIYDLTAGSRITYCSRGTSCSTVVKETKGGVHQIVGYVTGEPEAVSAPIGLTWLDVSLSATTVGPKVDGTVYLKAVTNTDLTDTPWVVGIYDDQGHLVDHACKTGNTCSVQASVSGQTTPKYTAVVGVLPEAIPTAKSNVVQKAPAAPALVDIQAKSAAIEPTHLLWGVDSCKPFIGGGQNLYNAVVRSLGSPDFWGRYLTNTVCPGISSTEIALASSHHMGILPIYNDYNCSAVVSYATGHQYAVEAAAAANRLGIPAGRLLAIDIEPPGPACPGAGGVDGGFIEGWYDGVHEAGYVPVYYGNGTAGTEFARAWCSTVASLPNVAAESAIWSFEPSLLGRYYKAKAPNFAPYKPGCAGNVEAWQYMLSAGSNVDVDQDEALSTLPLWYPVTAS
;
A
#
# COMPACT_ATOMS: atom_id res chain seq x y z
N MET A 1 -41.17 53.21 -33.34
CA MET A 1 -40.34 53.65 -32.19
C MET A 1 -39.40 52.49 -31.85
N GLN A 2 -38.09 52.54 -32.13
CA GLN A 2 -37.06 53.33 -31.42
C GLN A 2 -37.05 52.99 -29.91
N LEU A 3 -35.97 52.50 -29.27
CA LEU A 3 -34.58 52.18 -29.66
C LEU A 3 -34.29 50.69 -29.32
N LEU A 4 -33.37 49.90 -29.90
CA LEU A 4 -32.37 50.08 -30.98
C LEU A 4 -31.10 50.94 -30.66
N GLN A 5 -30.09 50.35 -29.97
CA GLN A 5 -28.63 50.45 -30.23
C GLN A 5 -27.81 49.73 -29.14
N GLY A 6 -26.78 48.94 -29.51
CA GLY A 6 -25.90 48.29 -28.51
C GLY A 6 -25.02 47.10 -28.94
N LEU A 7 -24.95 46.74 -30.23
CA LEU A 7 -24.08 45.66 -30.72
C LEU A 7 -23.65 45.93 -32.16
N LEU A 8 -22.37 46.30 -32.36
CA LEU A 8 -21.51 46.07 -33.55
C LEU A 8 -20.33 47.07 -33.59
N SER A 9 -19.21 46.66 -32.97
CA SER A 9 -17.80 47.01 -33.21
C SER A 9 -17.03 46.28 -32.10
N ASP A 10 -16.02 45.43 -32.32
CA ASP A 10 -15.12 45.27 -33.47
C ASP A 10 -14.95 43.81 -33.91
N LEU A 11 -14.63 43.61 -35.20
CA LEU A 11 -14.22 42.30 -35.73
C LEU A 11 -13.09 42.44 -36.78
N ARG A 12 -11.86 42.63 -36.27
CA ARG A 12 -10.59 42.34 -36.95
C ARG A 12 -9.65 41.80 -35.86
N SER A 13 -9.08 40.59 -35.92
CA SER A 13 -8.61 39.83 -37.09
C SER A 13 -8.82 38.30 -36.98
N ARG A 14 -8.70 37.61 -38.13
CA ARG A 14 -8.69 36.14 -38.32
C ARG A 14 -7.27 35.55 -38.00
N PRO A 15 -6.98 34.21 -38.01
CA PRO A 15 -7.77 33.10 -38.59
C PRO A 15 -7.78 31.70 -37.90
N LYS A 16 -8.89 30.98 -38.12
CA LYS A 16 -9.04 29.55 -38.49
C LYS A 16 -8.17 28.45 -37.81
N ARG A 17 -8.84 27.48 -37.19
CA ARG A 17 -8.73 26.05 -37.57
C ARG A 17 -10.07 25.31 -37.39
N HIS A 18 -10.14 24.05 -37.80
CA HIS A 18 -11.34 23.47 -38.39
C HIS A 18 -12.33 22.78 -37.42
N LEU A 19 -13.58 22.79 -37.89
CA LEU A 19 -14.76 22.03 -37.48
C LEU A 19 -14.48 20.55 -37.11
N GLY A 20 -15.04 20.10 -35.99
CA GLY A 20 -15.26 18.69 -35.65
C GLY A 20 -16.55 18.58 -34.84
N LEU A 21 -17.50 17.75 -35.27
CA LEU A 21 -18.81 17.65 -34.63
C LEU A 21 -18.71 17.00 -33.24
N ALA A 22 -19.47 17.54 -32.28
CA ALA A 22 -19.71 16.86 -31.01
C ALA A 22 -20.80 15.80 -31.18
N PHE A 23 -20.48 14.55 -30.83
CA PHE A 23 -21.47 13.58 -30.38
C PHE A 23 -21.40 13.52 -28.85
N ILE A 24 -22.53 13.73 -28.19
CA ILE A 24 -22.64 13.68 -26.73
C ILE A 24 -22.76 12.21 -26.33
N ALA A 25 -21.75 11.69 -25.65
CA ALA A 25 -21.84 10.46 -24.86
C ALA A 25 -21.69 10.85 -23.39
N VAL A 26 -22.75 10.59 -22.60
CA VAL A 26 -22.74 10.82 -21.15
C VAL A 26 -22.02 9.65 -20.49
N SER A 27 -20.77 9.88 -20.06
CA SER A 27 -20.02 8.94 -19.23
C SER A 27 -19.93 9.48 -17.81
N ASN A 28 -20.34 8.66 -16.84
CA ASN A 28 -20.22 8.98 -15.41
C ASN A 28 -18.76 9.26 -15.03
N HIS A 29 -18.55 10.34 -14.29
CA HIS A 29 -17.25 10.62 -13.67
C HIS A 29 -16.99 9.63 -12.53
N ILE A 30 -16.15 8.63 -12.79
CA ILE A 30 -15.33 8.02 -11.74
C ILE A 30 -14.01 8.79 -11.72
N THR A 31 -13.69 9.40 -10.58
CA THR A 31 -12.46 10.16 -10.38
C THR A 31 -11.26 9.22 -10.34
N VAL A 32 -10.69 8.90 -11.50
CA VAL A 32 -9.37 8.28 -11.58
C VAL A 32 -8.34 9.37 -11.26
N VAL A 33 -7.75 9.29 -10.06
CA VAL A 33 -6.56 10.08 -9.71
C VAL A 33 -5.39 9.54 -10.52
N VAL A 34 -5.16 10.12 -11.70
CA VAL A 34 -3.94 9.88 -12.46
C VAL A 34 -2.81 10.65 -11.77
N LEU A 35 -2.09 9.96 -10.88
CA LEU A 35 -0.82 10.45 -10.36
C LEU A 35 0.20 10.45 -11.52
N ALA A 36 0.34 11.59 -12.20
CA ALA A 36 1.42 11.81 -13.13
C ALA A 36 2.74 11.93 -12.34
N ALA A 37 3.41 10.80 -12.15
CA ALA A 37 4.72 10.73 -11.50
C ALA A 37 5.79 11.40 -12.39
N ALA A 38 5.91 12.72 -12.25
CA ALA A 38 7.18 13.38 -12.53
C ALA A 38 8.22 12.86 -11.51
N PRO A 39 9.52 12.78 -11.86
CA PRO A 39 10.56 12.35 -10.94
C PRO A 39 10.83 13.46 -9.91
N THR A 40 9.93 13.62 -8.94
CA THR A 40 10.25 14.27 -7.69
C THR A 40 11.22 13.39 -6.95
N VAL A 41 12.46 13.88 -6.77
CA VAL A 41 13.38 13.31 -5.78
C VAL A 41 12.63 13.33 -4.44
N LEU A 42 12.18 12.16 -3.99
CA LEU A 42 11.60 12.02 -2.67
C LEU A 42 12.69 12.43 -1.68
N ALA A 43 12.51 13.60 -1.07
CA ALA A 43 13.27 13.93 0.12
C ALA A 43 12.90 12.87 1.15
N VAL A 44 13.84 11.95 1.41
CA VAL A 44 13.76 11.01 2.52
C VAL A 44 13.43 11.87 3.75
N PRO A 45 12.35 11.59 4.50
CA PRO A 45 12.09 12.31 5.73
C PRO A 45 13.36 12.20 6.59
N ALA A 46 13.82 13.31 7.16
CA ALA A 46 14.94 13.25 8.08
C ALA A 46 14.62 12.20 9.13
N LEU A 47 15.33 11.07 9.09
CA LEU A 47 15.11 9.94 9.99
C LEU A 47 15.43 10.46 11.38
N ASN A 48 14.39 10.77 12.16
CA ASN A 48 14.58 11.29 13.50
C ASN A 48 15.46 10.28 14.24
N PRO A 49 16.56 10.70 14.89
CA PRO A 49 17.45 9.80 15.65
C PRO A 49 16.78 9.17 16.88
N THR A 50 15.45 9.33 17.02
CA THR A 50 14.57 8.67 17.98
C THR A 50 13.81 7.47 17.40
N GLN A 51 14.01 7.12 16.12
CA GLN A 51 13.45 5.91 15.49
C GLN A 51 14.50 4.88 15.03
N SER A 52 15.80 5.18 15.16
CA SER A 52 16.80 4.13 15.32
C SER A 52 16.57 3.44 16.67
N ALA A 53 16.23 2.16 16.66
CA ALA A 53 15.76 1.44 17.85
C ALA A 53 16.86 1.11 18.90
N CYS A 54 18.01 1.78 18.88
CA CYS A 54 18.98 1.79 19.98
C CYS A 54 19.74 3.13 20.01
N SER A 55 19.73 3.78 21.16
CA SER A 55 20.91 4.53 21.63
C SER A 55 21.91 3.54 22.22
N ILE A 56 23.19 3.95 22.33
CA ILE A 56 24.30 3.10 22.82
C ILE A 56 23.99 2.45 24.19
N GLU A 57 23.26 3.14 25.08
CA GLU A 57 22.92 2.63 26.41
C GLU A 57 21.80 1.58 26.41
N ASN A 58 20.86 1.63 25.46
CA ASN A 58 19.70 0.74 25.45
C ASN A 58 19.97 -0.64 24.81
N CYS A 59 21.01 -0.78 23.99
CA CYS A 59 21.39 -2.05 23.38
C CYS A 59 22.20 -2.99 24.32
N ILE A 60 22.64 -2.49 25.49
CA ILE A 60 23.41 -3.29 26.47
C ILE A 60 22.50 -4.22 27.30
N ASN A 61 21.23 -3.85 27.44
CA ASN A 61 20.22 -4.74 28.01
C ASN A 61 19.52 -5.51 26.88
N ALA A 62 19.68 -6.82 26.86
CA ALA A 62 18.92 -7.72 26.00
C ALA A 62 17.44 -7.76 26.41
N VAL A 63 16.70 -6.70 26.10
CA VAL A 63 15.25 -6.77 25.95
C VAL A 63 15.01 -7.74 24.80
N ALA A 64 14.37 -8.87 25.09
CA ALA A 64 14.15 -9.93 24.10
C ALA A 64 13.41 -9.35 22.89
N VAL A 65 14.14 -9.18 21.78
CA VAL A 65 13.55 -8.89 20.48
C VAL A 65 12.65 -10.08 20.16
N GLU A 66 11.34 -9.87 20.15
CA GLU A 66 10.40 -10.92 19.76
C GLU A 66 10.83 -11.46 18.39
N SER A 67 10.91 -12.79 18.29
CA SER A 67 11.28 -13.43 17.03
C SER A 67 10.19 -13.15 16.00
N ASP A 68 10.41 -12.19 15.11
CA ASP A 68 9.53 -11.97 13.98
C ASP A 68 9.56 -13.23 13.11
N ALA A 69 8.45 -13.98 13.15
CA ALA A 69 8.31 -15.27 12.46
C ALA A 69 8.39 -15.15 10.93
N ARG A 70 8.36 -13.93 10.38
CA ARG A 70 8.61 -13.62 8.98
C ARG A 70 10.09 -13.67 8.59
N LEU A 71 11.00 -13.55 9.56
CA LEU A 71 12.42 -13.42 9.33
C LEU A 71 13.17 -14.74 9.62
N SER A 72 14.21 -15.03 8.84
CA SER A 72 15.11 -16.15 9.12
C SER A 72 16.52 -15.91 8.57
N LEU A 73 17.51 -16.65 9.07
CA LEU A 73 18.88 -16.60 8.52
C LEU A 73 18.92 -17.13 7.07
N PRO A 74 19.78 -16.58 6.20
CA PRO A 74 20.10 -17.19 4.90
C PRO A 74 20.65 -18.61 5.06
N ALA A 75 20.24 -19.51 4.17
CA ALA A 75 20.62 -20.92 4.26
C ALA A 75 22.14 -21.11 4.11
N GLY A 76 22.78 -21.70 5.12
CA GLY A 76 24.21 -21.96 5.14
C GLY A 76 25.08 -20.86 5.75
N HIS A 77 24.50 -19.69 6.09
CA HIS A 77 25.24 -18.61 6.74
C HIS A 77 24.90 -18.53 8.25
N PRO A 78 25.88 -18.30 9.14
CA PRO A 78 25.65 -18.17 10.57
C PRO A 78 25.03 -16.82 10.94
N GLN A 79 24.50 -16.72 12.17
CA GLN A 79 24.11 -15.43 12.72
C GLN A 79 25.34 -14.52 12.90
N CYS A 80 25.21 -13.26 12.52
CA CYS A 80 26.19 -12.23 12.81
C CYS A 80 26.23 -11.91 14.31
N GLU A 81 27.44 -11.81 14.87
CA GLU A 81 27.66 -11.42 16.26
C GLU A 81 27.16 -9.97 16.52
N GLU A 82 26.60 -9.72 17.71
CA GLU A 82 26.10 -8.41 18.17
C GLU A 82 25.16 -7.69 17.18
N SER A 83 24.39 -8.46 16.42
CA SER A 83 23.57 -8.00 15.29
C SER A 83 22.13 -8.53 15.40
N GLY A 84 21.27 -8.20 14.44
CA GLY A 84 19.89 -8.66 14.41
C GLY A 84 19.78 -10.21 14.49
N PRO A 85 18.71 -10.76 15.11
CA PRO A 85 18.61 -12.20 15.40
C PRO A 85 18.61 -13.10 14.16
N THR A 86 18.24 -12.55 13.00
CA THR A 86 18.22 -13.24 11.70
C THR A 86 19.21 -12.65 10.70
N ALA A 87 20.10 -11.76 11.16
CA ALA A 87 21.13 -11.16 10.34
C ALA A 87 22.32 -12.11 10.16
N SER A 88 22.75 -12.31 8.93
CA SER A 88 24.08 -12.81 8.58
C SER A 88 24.93 -11.64 8.10
N CYS A 89 26.20 -11.61 8.47
CA CYS A 89 27.15 -10.61 7.98
C CYS A 89 28.40 -11.27 7.42
N GLU A 90 28.98 -10.61 6.42
CA GLU A 90 30.26 -10.99 5.86
C GLU A 90 31.15 -9.75 5.81
N VAL A 91 32.42 -9.95 6.16
CA VAL A 91 33.50 -9.05 5.76
C VAL A 91 33.97 -9.61 4.42
N GLU A 92 33.60 -8.99 3.30
CA GLU A 92 34.27 -9.31 2.04
C GLU A 92 35.76 -9.03 2.25
N GLY A 93 36.57 -10.09 2.19
CA GLY A 93 37.90 -10.10 2.78
C GLY A 93 38.84 -9.13 2.10
N THR A 94 38.94 -7.92 2.68
CA THR A 94 39.78 -6.79 2.26
C THR A 94 40.16 -6.86 0.78
N ALA A 95 39.16 -6.71 -0.09
CA ALA A 95 39.46 -6.33 -1.45
C ALA A 95 40.25 -5.03 -1.35
N ALA A 96 41.52 -5.09 -1.71
CA ALA A 96 42.29 -3.89 -1.95
C ALA A 96 41.65 -3.22 -3.17
N ASP A 97 40.64 -2.38 -2.91
CA ASP A 97 40.26 -1.26 -3.76
C ASP A 97 41.44 -0.26 -3.73
N SER A 98 42.57 -0.72 -4.24
CA SER A 98 43.80 0.04 -4.49
C SER A 98 43.62 0.95 -5.72
N VAL A 99 42.38 1.29 -6.05
CA VAL A 99 42.01 2.31 -7.02
C VAL A 99 42.39 3.65 -6.38
N PRO A 100 43.46 4.32 -6.84
CA PRO A 100 43.85 5.59 -6.24
C PRO A 100 42.73 6.59 -6.46
N GLY A 101 42.38 7.33 -5.40
CA GLY A 101 41.56 8.52 -5.52
C GLY A 101 42.24 9.59 -6.38
N THR A 102 41.47 10.59 -6.78
CA THR A 102 41.97 11.68 -7.61
C THR A 102 42.42 12.85 -6.73
N PRO A 103 43.72 13.22 -6.73
CA PRO A 103 44.19 14.43 -6.07
C PRO A 103 43.85 15.69 -6.89
N ALA A 104 43.59 16.80 -6.22
CA ALA A 104 43.28 18.10 -6.80
C ALA A 104 43.71 19.25 -5.88
N VAL A 105 43.83 20.46 -6.45
CA VAL A 105 44.15 21.66 -5.66
C VAL A 105 42.98 21.97 -4.72
N PRO A 106 43.21 22.20 -3.42
CA PRO A 106 42.13 22.58 -2.50
C PRO A 106 41.38 23.83 -2.98
N GLU A 107 40.06 23.86 -2.77
CA GLU A 107 39.22 24.97 -3.21
C GLU A 107 39.71 26.32 -2.62
N GLY A 108 39.77 27.35 -3.47
CA GLY A 108 40.26 28.68 -3.10
C GLY A 108 41.79 28.82 -2.99
N GLN A 109 42.56 27.75 -3.22
CA GLN A 109 44.03 27.79 -3.20
C GLN A 109 44.62 27.71 -4.62
N SER A 110 45.90 28.06 -4.75
CA SER A 110 46.69 27.93 -5.99
C SER A 110 47.71 26.80 -5.87
N ALA A 111 47.96 26.09 -6.98
CA ALA A 111 48.99 25.06 -7.03
C ALA A 111 50.38 25.61 -6.62
N CYS A 112 51.14 24.81 -5.88
CA CYS A 112 52.46 25.15 -5.37
C CYS A 112 53.44 25.34 -6.55
N PRO A 113 54.15 26.49 -6.65
CA PRO A 113 55.08 26.71 -7.75
C PRO A 113 56.25 25.72 -7.73
N SER A 114 56.51 25.04 -8.85
CA SER A 114 57.77 24.35 -9.07
C SER A 114 58.90 25.36 -9.32
N THR A 115 60.14 24.98 -8.96
CA THR A 115 61.33 25.78 -9.28
C THR A 115 62.43 24.87 -9.81
N ASP A 116 63.18 25.32 -10.81
CA ASP A 116 64.24 24.53 -11.45
C ASP A 116 65.38 24.13 -10.51
N VAL A 117 65.47 24.78 -9.34
CA VAL A 117 66.45 24.51 -8.27
C VAL A 117 66.08 23.25 -7.47
N LYS A 118 64.81 22.82 -7.51
CA LYS A 118 64.28 21.71 -6.71
C LYS A 118 63.15 20.99 -7.50
N PRO A 119 63.51 20.03 -8.37
CA PRO A 119 62.52 19.31 -9.17
C PRO A 119 61.69 18.35 -8.31
N VAL A 120 60.56 18.84 -7.80
CA VAL A 120 59.48 18.02 -7.25
C VAL A 120 58.56 17.50 -8.38
N PRO A 121 57.96 16.31 -8.24
CA PRO A 121 56.91 15.85 -9.14
C PRO A 121 55.76 16.86 -9.25
N THR A 122 55.21 17.02 -10.46
CA THR A 122 54.07 17.90 -10.69
C THR A 122 52.81 17.31 -10.07
N THR A 123 52.47 17.75 -8.86
CA THR A 123 51.26 17.35 -8.12
C THR A 123 50.31 18.54 -8.00
N PRO A 124 48.99 18.31 -7.80
CA PRO A 124 48.02 19.38 -7.61
C PRO A 124 47.98 19.85 -6.15
N ALA A 125 49.13 19.92 -5.48
CA ALA A 125 49.24 20.39 -4.11
C ALA A 125 49.31 21.92 -4.04
N ALA A 126 48.87 22.51 -2.94
CA ALA A 126 49.06 23.92 -2.58
C ALA A 126 50.04 24.02 -1.39
N CYS A 127 50.81 25.12 -1.33
CA CYS A 127 51.79 25.32 -0.26
C CYS A 127 51.67 26.70 0.39
N SER A 128 51.96 26.75 1.70
CA SER A 128 51.88 27.97 2.52
C SER A 128 52.99 28.00 3.58
N ASP A 129 53.18 29.16 4.22
CA ASP A 129 53.95 29.28 5.47
C ASP A 129 52.98 29.55 6.64
N THR A 130 52.82 28.57 7.53
CA THR A 130 51.93 28.59 8.71
C THR A 130 52.68 28.06 9.94
N LEU A 131 52.77 28.83 11.03
CA LEU A 131 53.46 28.39 12.25
C LEU A 131 52.72 27.21 12.90
N LEU A 132 53.42 26.09 13.15
CA LEU A 132 52.90 25.01 13.99
C LEU A 132 52.62 25.54 15.41
N PRO A 133 51.49 25.17 16.05
CA PRO A 133 51.27 25.46 17.46
C PRO A 133 52.38 24.87 18.35
N PRO A 134 52.81 25.57 19.41
CA PRO A 134 53.75 25.01 20.37
C PRO A 134 53.13 23.82 21.10
N ILE A 135 53.95 22.82 21.43
CA ILE A 135 53.54 21.63 22.18
C ILE A 135 52.92 22.07 23.51
N ALA A 136 51.65 21.73 23.73
CA ALA A 136 51.01 21.93 25.02
C ALA A 136 51.75 21.08 26.07
N PRO A 137 52.21 21.65 27.20
CA PRO A 137 52.92 20.88 28.21
C PRO A 137 52.01 19.77 28.75
N ALA A 138 52.53 18.54 28.79
CA ALA A 138 51.81 17.42 29.38
C ALA A 138 51.39 17.79 30.82
N ARG A 139 50.11 17.58 31.14
CA ARG A 139 49.60 17.79 32.51
C ARG A 139 50.17 16.73 33.44
N SER A 140 51.36 16.95 33.98
CA SER A 140 51.84 16.20 35.14
C SER A 140 51.11 16.70 36.39
N SER A 141 50.53 15.77 37.15
CA SER A 141 49.97 16.04 38.47
C SER A 141 51.12 16.15 39.49
N GLY A 142 51.47 17.36 39.91
CA GLY A 142 52.50 17.62 40.92
C GLY A 142 52.61 19.09 41.32
N ASP A 143 52.71 19.34 42.63
CA ASP A 143 52.61 20.63 43.34
C ASP A 143 53.35 21.88 42.79
N PRO A 144 52.90 23.09 43.17
CA PRO A 144 53.42 24.35 42.63
C PRO A 144 54.78 24.74 43.21
N ALA A 145 55.86 24.44 42.48
CA ALA A 145 57.18 25.00 42.75
C ALA A 145 57.35 26.40 42.14
N LEU A 146 58.04 27.29 42.86
CA LEU A 146 58.25 28.70 42.52
C LEU A 146 58.88 28.90 41.13
N ILE A 147 58.21 29.72 40.29
CA ILE A 147 58.72 30.13 38.97
C ILE A 147 59.84 31.16 39.16
N VAL A 148 61.10 30.72 39.02
CA VAL A 148 62.24 31.61 38.76
C VAL A 148 62.36 31.77 37.25
N MET A 149 62.04 32.95 36.72
CA MET A 149 62.25 33.24 35.30
C MET A 149 63.75 33.39 35.00
N PRO A 150 64.31 32.67 34.01
CA PRO A 150 65.70 32.85 33.60
C PRO A 150 65.84 34.16 32.83
N SER A 151 66.81 35.00 33.22
CA SER A 151 67.06 36.34 32.67
C SER A 151 67.69 36.36 31.28
N VAL A 152 67.55 35.28 30.49
CA VAL A 152 68.21 35.09 29.19
C VAL A 152 67.19 34.55 28.19
N PRO A 153 67.03 35.16 26.99
CA PRO A 153 66.16 34.63 25.95
C PRO A 153 66.59 33.21 25.54
N ALA A 154 65.65 32.27 25.47
CA ALA A 154 65.93 30.88 25.08
C ALA A 154 66.59 30.74 23.69
N ALA A 155 66.53 31.77 22.85
CA ALA A 155 67.25 31.88 21.58
C ALA A 155 68.79 31.80 21.69
N SER A 156 69.37 31.91 22.89
CA SER A 156 70.83 31.75 23.11
C SER A 156 71.27 30.33 23.50
N LEU A 157 70.34 29.41 23.72
CA LEU A 157 70.63 27.98 23.86
C LEU A 157 70.35 27.32 22.52
N GLY A 158 71.40 26.79 21.87
CA GLY A 158 71.33 26.06 20.60
C GLY A 158 70.65 24.70 20.72
N ALA A 159 69.47 24.64 21.33
CA ALA A 159 68.59 23.49 21.29
C ALA A 159 68.18 23.26 19.83
N ARG A 160 68.60 22.13 19.26
CA ARG A 160 67.98 21.60 18.05
C ARG A 160 66.49 21.45 18.35
N LEU A 161 65.64 22.31 17.80
CA LEU A 161 64.22 22.04 17.71
C LEU A 161 64.07 20.71 17.00
N THR A 162 63.49 19.72 17.67
CA THR A 162 63.17 18.43 17.07
C THR A 162 62.24 18.70 15.90
N SER A 163 62.70 18.37 14.70
CA SER A 163 61.91 18.51 13.47
C SER A 163 60.65 17.67 13.59
N ARG A 164 59.48 18.32 13.46
CA ARG A 164 58.16 17.69 13.59
C ARG A 164 57.40 17.85 12.28
N LEU A 165 56.68 16.80 11.90
CA LEU A 165 55.70 16.79 10.81
C LEU A 165 54.37 16.27 11.37
N GLU A 166 53.27 16.88 10.98
CA GLU A 166 51.92 16.52 11.42
C GLU A 166 50.99 16.55 10.21
N LEU A 167 50.22 15.48 10.01
CA LEU A 167 49.27 15.33 8.91
C LEU A 167 47.85 15.35 9.46
N THR A 168 47.01 16.24 8.95
CA THR A 168 45.61 16.34 9.32
C THR A 168 44.69 16.17 8.11
N ALA A 169 43.55 15.53 8.32
CA ALA A 169 42.44 15.46 7.37
C ALA A 169 41.28 16.32 7.86
N THR A 170 40.51 16.92 6.95
CA THR A 170 39.29 17.67 7.30
C THR A 170 38.11 16.77 7.71
N ALA A 171 38.18 15.47 7.44
CA ALA A 171 37.20 14.46 7.81
C ALA A 171 37.88 13.07 7.84
N ASP A 172 37.35 12.17 8.66
CA ASP A 172 37.75 10.76 8.81
C ASP A 172 36.82 9.79 8.04
N THR A 173 35.57 10.18 7.80
CA THR A 173 34.68 9.53 6.83
C THR A 173 33.98 10.57 5.96
N LEU A 174 33.85 10.26 4.67
CA LEU A 174 33.09 11.02 3.70
C LEU A 174 32.12 10.12 2.93
N ARG A 175 31.07 10.71 2.34
CA ARG A 175 30.30 10.02 1.30
C ARG A 175 31.17 9.78 0.06
N SER A 176 30.93 8.68 -0.65
CA SER A 176 31.53 8.38 -1.95
C SER A 176 31.54 9.61 -2.88
N GLY A 177 32.67 9.87 -3.54
CA GLY A 177 32.86 11.01 -4.45
C GLY A 177 33.00 12.39 -3.80
N ARG A 178 32.99 12.51 -2.46
CA ARG A 178 33.33 13.76 -1.76
C ARG A 178 34.84 13.92 -1.57
N GLN A 179 35.28 15.17 -1.46
CA GLN A 179 36.68 15.52 -1.30
C GLN A 179 37.04 15.71 0.19
N VAL A 180 38.16 15.12 0.63
CA VAL A 180 38.85 15.48 1.88
C VAL A 180 39.99 16.44 1.56
N VAL A 181 40.34 17.36 2.47
CA VAL A 181 41.61 18.10 2.37
C VAL A 181 42.59 17.53 3.38
N LEU A 182 43.72 17.04 2.87
CA LEU A 182 44.88 16.57 3.64
C LEU A 182 45.89 17.71 3.74
N THR A 183 46.35 18.01 4.96
CA THR A 183 47.30 19.09 5.22
C THR A 183 48.47 18.59 6.08
N ALA A 184 49.65 18.48 5.47
CA ALA A 184 50.90 18.19 6.16
C ALA A 184 51.58 19.50 6.57
N THR A 185 51.89 19.68 7.85
CA THR A 185 52.55 20.88 8.37
C THR A 185 53.83 20.53 9.14
N ALA A 186 54.94 21.16 8.74
CA ALA A 186 56.28 20.94 9.27
C ALA A 186 56.70 22.06 10.24
N SER A 187 57.59 21.75 11.19
CA SER A 187 58.12 22.74 12.15
C SER A 187 59.06 23.78 11.56
N ALA A 188 59.48 23.64 10.30
CA ALA A 188 60.35 24.57 9.58
C ALA A 188 60.04 24.54 8.07
N SER A 189 60.28 25.66 7.39
CA SER A 189 60.05 25.81 5.94
C SER A 189 61.08 25.01 5.13
N VAL A 190 60.61 24.30 4.10
CA VAL A 190 61.44 23.51 3.19
C VAL A 190 61.95 24.30 1.99
N THR A 191 61.53 25.57 1.84
CA THR A 191 61.86 26.42 0.67
C THR A 191 63.36 26.49 0.35
N SER A 192 64.22 26.61 1.36
CA SER A 192 65.68 26.67 1.20
C SER A 192 66.39 25.35 1.51
N THR A 193 65.70 24.21 1.40
CA THR A 193 66.23 22.87 1.67
C THR A 193 66.17 21.98 0.42
N GLY A 194 67.00 20.92 0.39
CA GLY A 194 66.95 19.88 -0.63
C GLY A 194 65.79 18.87 -0.48
N THR A 195 64.87 19.07 0.47
CA THR A 195 63.82 18.11 0.86
C THR A 195 62.43 18.69 0.64
N ALA A 196 61.49 17.99 0.03
CA ALA A 196 60.09 18.41 -0.09
C ALA A 196 59.24 17.91 1.09
N ILE A 197 58.03 18.44 1.24
CA ILE A 197 56.95 17.78 2.01
C ILE A 197 56.15 16.96 0.99
N GLU A 198 56.10 15.65 1.17
CA GLU A 198 55.45 14.70 0.24
C GLU A 198 54.37 13.92 0.99
N ILE A 199 53.16 13.82 0.44
CA ILE A 199 52.04 13.06 1.03
C ILE A 199 51.74 11.88 0.11
N PHE A 200 51.68 10.68 0.69
CA PHE A 200 51.36 9.44 0.02
C PHE A 200 50.04 8.87 0.54
N ASP A 201 49.27 8.26 -0.36
CA ASP A 201 48.29 7.24 -0.02
C ASP A 201 49.05 5.91 0.12
N THR A 202 49.15 5.38 1.34
CA THR A 202 49.84 4.13 1.64
C THR A 202 49.01 2.90 1.27
N THR A 203 47.68 3.02 1.18
CA THR A 203 46.78 1.96 0.70
C THR A 203 46.97 1.69 -0.80
N SER A 204 47.11 2.75 -1.61
CA SER A 204 47.37 2.62 -3.06
C SER A 204 48.85 2.70 -3.45
N GLY A 205 49.73 3.11 -2.52
CA GLY A 205 51.16 3.30 -2.75
C GLY A 205 51.50 4.51 -3.63
N THR A 206 50.60 5.49 -3.74
CA THR A 206 50.71 6.61 -4.69
C THR A 206 51.12 7.92 -4.02
N LEU A 207 51.98 8.70 -4.68
CA LEU A 207 52.27 10.08 -4.31
C LEU A 207 51.11 10.98 -4.72
N ILE A 208 50.44 11.61 -3.74
CA ILE A 208 49.27 12.46 -3.99
C ILE A 208 49.59 13.97 -3.91
N ALA A 209 50.65 14.36 -3.18
CA ALA A 209 51.09 15.74 -3.04
C ALA A 209 52.60 15.85 -2.85
N ALA A 210 53.22 16.88 -3.42
CA ALA A 210 54.62 17.23 -3.23
C ALA A 210 54.82 18.75 -3.25
N CYS A 211 55.26 19.31 -2.12
CA CYS A 211 55.52 20.73 -1.95
C CYS A 211 57.02 20.98 -1.73
N GLY A 212 57.67 21.61 -2.70
CA GLY A 212 59.07 22.00 -2.61
C GLY A 212 59.32 23.28 -1.79
N GLN A 213 58.26 24.00 -1.41
CA GLN A 213 58.29 25.31 -0.76
C GLN A 213 57.26 25.40 0.37
N GLY A 214 57.38 26.42 1.22
CA GLY A 214 56.56 26.61 2.41
C GLY A 214 56.98 25.68 3.56
N ASN A 215 56.25 25.72 4.67
CA ASN A 215 56.29 24.68 5.71
C ASN A 215 54.97 23.89 5.81
N GLN A 216 54.02 24.14 4.92
CA GLN A 216 52.76 23.42 4.84
C GLN A 216 52.48 22.97 3.41
N CYS A 217 51.98 21.75 3.25
CA CYS A 217 51.54 21.17 1.99
C CYS A 217 50.10 20.67 2.13
N ALA A 218 49.20 21.12 1.25
CA ALA A 218 47.79 20.78 1.27
C ALA A 218 47.32 20.20 -0.08
N VAL A 219 46.47 19.18 -0.05
CA VAL A 219 45.88 18.56 -1.24
C VAL A 219 44.44 18.15 -0.97
N GLY A 220 43.56 18.35 -1.95
CA GLY A 220 42.22 17.77 -1.95
C GLY A 220 42.26 16.37 -2.55
N TYR A 221 41.65 15.38 -1.92
CA TYR A 221 41.62 13.99 -2.40
C TYR A 221 40.21 13.43 -2.43
N THR A 222 39.84 12.72 -3.49
CA THR A 222 38.49 12.16 -3.70
C THR A 222 38.58 10.71 -4.15
N ALA A 223 38.00 9.79 -3.38
CA ALA A 223 37.80 8.39 -3.76
C ALA A 223 36.30 8.02 -3.81
N ILE A 224 35.98 6.77 -4.12
CA ILE A 224 34.60 6.28 -4.30
C ILE A 224 34.20 5.12 -3.38
N SER A 225 35.17 4.45 -2.76
CA SER A 225 34.98 3.28 -1.90
C SER A 225 36.19 3.12 -0.96
N GLY A 226 36.09 2.21 0.00
CA GLY A 226 37.22 1.77 0.81
C GLY A 226 37.72 2.76 1.86
N VAL A 227 38.82 2.37 2.49
CA VAL A 227 39.52 3.13 3.53
C VAL A 227 40.96 3.35 3.07
N HIS A 228 41.33 4.61 2.88
CA HIS A 228 42.67 5.00 2.49
C HIS A 228 43.44 5.50 3.71
N ASP A 229 44.67 5.06 3.83
CA ASP A 229 45.61 5.54 4.84
C ASP A 229 46.62 6.48 4.18
N PHE A 230 46.95 7.57 4.89
CA PHE A 230 47.82 8.62 4.37
C PHE A 230 48.94 8.93 5.34
N VAL A 231 50.14 9.11 4.79
CA VAL A 231 51.35 9.48 5.53
C VAL A 231 52.09 10.57 4.77
N ALA A 232 52.62 11.55 5.51
CA ALA A 232 53.48 12.59 4.97
C ALA A 232 54.94 12.38 5.39
N PHE A 233 55.87 12.74 4.52
CA PHE A 233 57.30 12.65 4.74
C PHE A 233 58.00 13.97 4.40
N ILE A 234 59.16 14.21 5.02
CA ILE A 234 60.14 15.19 4.56
C ILE A 234 61.37 14.46 4.01
N THR A 235 61.53 14.52 2.69
CA THR A 235 62.45 13.69 1.90
C THR A 235 63.02 14.46 0.71
N PRO A 236 64.23 14.15 0.21
CA PRO A 236 64.62 14.57 -1.15
C PRO A 236 63.57 14.05 -2.15
N PRO A 237 63.12 14.81 -3.17
CA PRO A 237 61.92 14.44 -3.92
C PRO A 237 61.92 13.02 -4.51
N MET A 238 60.82 12.29 -4.33
CA MET A 238 60.67 10.87 -4.67
C MET A 238 59.38 10.61 -5.47
N VAL A 239 59.20 9.36 -5.93
CA VAL A 239 57.97 8.89 -6.59
C VAL A 239 57.31 7.69 -5.89
N SER A 240 57.93 7.18 -4.83
CA SER A 240 57.47 6.08 -3.99
C SER A 240 57.71 6.42 -2.52
N PRO A 241 56.98 5.84 -1.56
CA PRO A 241 57.25 6.04 -0.13
C PRO A 241 58.70 5.70 0.24
N PRO A 242 59.31 6.39 1.22
CA PRO A 242 60.66 6.10 1.70
C PRO A 242 60.66 4.92 2.67
N ASP A 243 61.82 4.27 2.82
CA ASP A 243 62.07 3.41 3.98
C ASP A 243 62.11 4.28 5.26
N GLU A 244 61.28 3.96 6.27
CA GLU A 244 61.09 4.73 7.52
C GLU A 244 62.40 5.16 8.21
N ALA A 245 63.46 4.36 8.08
CA ALA A 245 64.78 4.64 8.67
C ALA A 245 65.50 5.88 8.08
N SER A 246 64.98 6.49 7.01
CA SER A 246 65.66 7.53 6.23
C SER A 246 64.95 8.88 6.15
N ALA A 247 63.70 8.97 6.62
CA ALA A 247 62.82 10.13 6.46
C ALA A 247 62.35 10.68 7.81
N LEU A 248 61.84 11.93 7.81
CA LEU A 248 60.98 12.41 8.90
C LEU A 248 59.53 12.19 8.50
N GLU A 249 58.81 11.40 9.28
CA GLU A 249 57.44 10.96 9.04
C GLU A 249 56.42 11.73 9.89
N SER A 250 55.17 11.78 9.43
CA SER A 250 54.02 12.30 10.19
C SER A 250 53.36 11.22 11.05
N ASN A 251 52.26 11.56 11.71
CA ASN A 251 51.24 10.57 12.06
C ASN A 251 50.60 10.01 10.78
N HIS A 252 50.07 8.78 10.87
CA HIS A 252 49.09 8.28 9.92
C HIS A 252 47.79 9.08 10.03
N SER A 253 47.07 9.19 8.92
CA SER A 253 45.73 9.78 8.84
C SER A 253 44.87 8.91 7.94
N THR A 254 43.84 8.29 8.49
CA THR A 254 42.99 7.34 7.76
C THR A 254 41.65 8.00 7.39
N VAL A 255 41.18 7.82 6.15
CA VAL A 255 39.92 8.39 5.65
C VAL A 255 39.12 7.33 4.89
N GLY A 256 37.84 7.15 5.23
CA GLY A 256 36.91 6.23 4.56
C GLY A 256 35.94 6.92 3.59
N TRP A 257 35.68 6.29 2.44
CA TRP A 257 34.63 6.71 1.49
C TRP A 257 33.45 5.74 1.55
N LEU A 258 32.40 6.20 2.20
CA LEU A 258 31.20 5.45 2.53
C LEU A 258 30.12 5.57 1.44
N ASP A 259 29.64 4.42 0.98
CA ASP A 259 28.37 4.27 0.27
C ASP A 259 27.61 3.02 0.76
N SER A 260 26.37 2.84 0.28
CA SER A 260 25.57 1.64 0.52
C SER A 260 24.78 1.22 -0.72
N ALA A 261 24.66 -0.09 -0.93
CA ALA A 261 23.80 -0.69 -1.94
C ALA A 261 22.85 -1.73 -1.30
N VAL A 262 21.82 -2.13 -2.04
CA VAL A 262 20.89 -3.19 -1.62
C VAL A 262 20.46 -4.04 -2.80
N THR A 263 20.31 -5.34 -2.56
CA THR A 263 19.91 -6.34 -3.55
C THR A 263 18.96 -7.35 -2.93
N ALA A 264 18.24 -8.11 -3.77
CA ALA A 264 17.35 -9.16 -3.33
C ALA A 264 17.39 -10.36 -4.29
N SER A 265 17.12 -11.56 -3.78
CA SER A 265 17.11 -12.80 -4.58
C SER A 265 15.99 -12.87 -5.63
N ALA A 266 14.92 -12.10 -5.44
CA ALA A 266 13.81 -11.94 -6.37
C ALA A 266 13.10 -10.60 -6.11
N ALA A 267 12.52 -9.99 -7.15
CA ALA A 267 11.71 -8.78 -7.02
C ALA A 267 10.21 -9.06 -6.82
N ILE A 268 9.73 -10.23 -7.25
CA ILE A 268 8.33 -10.66 -7.14
C ILE A 268 8.31 -12.13 -6.73
N VAL A 269 7.51 -12.47 -5.72
CA VAL A 269 7.30 -13.85 -5.21
C VAL A 269 5.83 -14.08 -4.83
N GLY A 270 5.42 -15.34 -4.69
CA GLY A 270 4.11 -15.69 -4.12
C GLY A 270 4.00 -15.35 -2.63
N ARG A 271 2.78 -15.39 -2.08
CA ARG A 271 2.62 -15.29 -0.62
C ARG A 271 3.33 -16.46 0.07
N ASP A 272 3.79 -16.23 1.30
CA ASP A 272 4.57 -17.18 2.12
C ASP A 272 5.94 -17.62 1.54
N GLN A 273 6.29 -17.15 0.34
CA GLN A 273 7.61 -17.37 -0.26
C GLN A 273 8.65 -16.39 0.32
N ALA A 274 9.89 -16.87 0.30
CA ALA A 274 11.02 -16.22 0.93
C ALA A 274 11.83 -15.38 -0.08
N ILE A 275 12.22 -14.17 0.32
CA ILE A 275 13.22 -13.35 -0.38
C ILE A 275 14.43 -13.20 0.55
N THR A 276 15.64 -13.48 0.06
CA THR A 276 16.87 -13.03 0.71
C THR A 276 17.14 -11.60 0.29
N ILE A 277 17.28 -10.70 1.25
CA ILE A 277 17.68 -9.31 1.04
C ILE A 277 19.10 -9.15 1.56
N THR A 278 19.96 -8.49 0.79
CA THR A 278 21.35 -8.19 1.14
C THR A 278 21.62 -6.71 0.92
N ALA A 279 21.92 -5.99 2.00
CA ALA A 279 22.50 -4.65 1.95
C ALA A 279 24.02 -4.75 2.05
N THR A 280 24.74 -3.81 1.44
CA THR A 280 26.20 -3.72 1.51
C THR A 280 26.68 -2.31 1.83
N SER A 281 27.93 -2.20 2.27
CA SER A 281 28.66 -0.95 2.48
C SER A 281 30.10 -1.06 1.96
N THR A 282 30.66 0.05 1.50
CA THR A 282 32.04 0.15 1.00
C THR A 282 33.12 0.12 2.09
N ILE A 283 32.74 0.16 3.37
CA ILE A 283 33.63 0.09 4.53
C ILE A 283 33.02 -0.83 5.60
N ASP A 284 33.85 -1.43 6.46
CA ASP A 284 33.37 -2.22 7.59
C ASP A 284 32.74 -1.29 8.65
N VAL A 285 31.45 -1.47 8.92
CA VAL A 285 30.70 -0.62 9.84
C VAL A 285 31.18 -0.74 11.30
N ALA A 286 31.86 -1.84 11.66
CA ALA A 286 32.42 -2.04 13.00
C ALA A 286 33.44 -0.96 13.38
N GLN A 287 34.26 -0.51 12.43
CA GLN A 287 35.37 0.42 12.69
C GLN A 287 34.89 1.83 13.04
N GLY A 288 33.67 2.21 12.63
CA GLY A 288 33.06 3.51 12.91
C GLY A 288 32.00 3.51 14.02
N GLY A 289 31.74 2.37 14.68
CA GLY A 289 30.59 2.23 15.57
C GLY A 289 29.24 2.39 14.86
N ARG A 290 29.20 2.08 13.56
CA ARG A 290 28.02 2.23 12.68
C ARG A 290 27.28 0.89 12.56
N TRP A 291 26.05 0.94 12.07
CA TRP A 291 25.28 -0.25 11.70
C TRP A 291 24.91 -0.20 10.22
N LEU A 292 24.93 -1.37 9.57
CA LEU A 292 24.37 -1.58 8.23
C LEU A 292 22.97 -2.18 8.40
N GLU A 293 21.95 -1.37 8.15
CA GLU A 293 20.54 -1.71 8.29
C GLU A 293 19.91 -2.09 6.94
N ILE A 294 18.96 -3.03 6.99
CA ILE A 294 17.98 -3.25 5.93
C ILE A 294 16.68 -2.60 6.41
N TYR A 295 16.20 -1.59 5.69
CA TYR A 295 15.06 -0.77 6.13
C TYR A 295 13.92 -0.80 5.11
N ASP A 296 12.69 -0.96 5.58
CA ASP A 296 11.48 -0.89 4.77
C ASP A 296 10.85 0.50 4.86
N LEU A 297 10.93 1.26 3.77
CA LEU A 297 10.34 2.60 3.64
C LEU A 297 8.81 2.56 3.53
N THR A 298 8.21 1.45 3.06
CA THR A 298 6.75 1.30 3.00
C THR A 298 6.17 1.06 4.39
N ALA A 299 6.79 0.15 5.18
CA ALA A 299 6.36 -0.12 6.55
C ALA A 299 6.83 0.96 7.54
N GLY A 300 7.85 1.74 7.19
CA GLY A 300 8.47 2.73 8.07
C GLY A 300 9.25 2.08 9.21
N SER A 301 9.84 0.90 8.99
CA SER A 301 10.49 0.07 10.01
C SER A 301 11.74 -0.64 9.52
N ARG A 302 12.73 -0.77 10.40
CA ARG A 302 13.94 -1.58 10.19
C ARG A 302 13.59 -3.08 10.16
N ILE A 303 13.99 -3.78 9.09
CA ILE A 303 13.85 -5.24 8.98
C ILE A 303 14.93 -5.92 9.83
N THR A 304 16.20 -5.54 9.66
CA THR A 304 17.33 -6.07 10.43
C THR A 304 18.53 -5.11 10.40
N TYR A 305 19.59 -5.44 11.13
CA TYR A 305 20.84 -4.72 11.11
C TYR A 305 22.05 -5.64 11.37
N CYS A 306 23.21 -5.24 10.87
CA CYS A 306 24.50 -5.80 11.21
C CYS A 306 25.40 -4.73 11.83
N SER A 307 26.09 -5.07 12.92
CA SER A 307 27.02 -4.17 13.63
C SER A 307 28.47 -4.26 13.15
N ARG A 308 28.72 -5.10 12.16
CA ARG A 308 30.04 -5.41 11.60
C ARG A 308 29.92 -6.00 10.20
N GLY A 309 31.01 -5.94 9.44
CA GLY A 309 31.08 -6.43 8.06
C GLY A 309 30.72 -5.37 7.02
N THR A 310 30.96 -5.73 5.76
CA THR A 310 30.62 -4.93 4.57
C THR A 310 29.32 -5.40 3.92
N SER A 311 28.78 -6.56 4.34
CA SER A 311 27.53 -7.14 3.86
C SER A 311 26.63 -7.52 5.03
N CYS A 312 25.33 -7.27 4.90
CA CYS A 312 24.30 -7.67 5.85
C CYS A 312 23.12 -8.31 5.12
N SER A 313 22.73 -9.52 5.52
CA SER A 313 21.71 -10.32 4.84
C SER A 313 20.68 -10.92 5.79
N THR A 314 19.42 -10.97 5.37
CA THR A 314 18.33 -11.72 6.05
C THR A 314 17.36 -12.28 5.03
N VAL A 315 16.63 -13.33 5.40
CA VAL A 315 15.47 -13.81 4.66
C VAL A 315 14.20 -13.21 5.24
N VAL A 316 13.26 -12.84 4.36
CA VAL A 316 11.94 -12.26 4.69
C VAL A 316 10.83 -13.05 4.00
N LYS A 317 9.70 -13.27 4.68
CA LYS A 317 8.46 -13.86 4.15
C LYS A 317 7.25 -13.04 4.55
N GLU A 318 6.35 -12.74 3.63
CA GLU A 318 5.05 -12.13 3.96
C GLU A 318 3.88 -13.06 3.68
N THR A 319 2.96 -13.11 4.66
CA THR A 319 1.70 -13.89 4.60
C THR A 319 0.60 -13.14 3.84
N LYS A 320 0.76 -11.82 3.69
CA LYS A 320 -0.13 -10.92 2.94
C LYS A 320 0.57 -10.45 1.68
N GLY A 321 -0.20 -10.22 0.61
CA GLY A 321 0.34 -9.56 -0.57
C GLY A 321 0.59 -8.08 -0.30
N GLY A 322 1.63 -7.53 -0.92
CA GLY A 322 2.10 -6.17 -0.64
C GLY A 322 3.28 -5.78 -1.53
N VAL A 323 3.57 -4.47 -1.58
CA VAL A 323 4.70 -3.90 -2.31
C VAL A 323 5.53 -3.06 -1.35
N HIS A 324 6.80 -3.43 -1.16
CA HIS A 324 7.71 -2.87 -0.17
C HIS A 324 8.86 -2.16 -0.88
N GLN A 325 9.30 -1.01 -0.35
CA GLN A 325 10.44 -0.25 -0.87
C GLN A 325 11.59 -0.37 0.13
N ILE A 326 12.61 -1.14 -0.23
CA ILE A 326 13.70 -1.50 0.68
C ILE A 326 14.97 -0.72 0.34
N VAL A 327 15.65 -0.21 1.37
CA VAL A 327 16.99 0.41 1.26
C VAL A 327 18.00 -0.29 2.16
N GLY A 328 19.26 -0.26 1.72
CA GLY A 328 20.42 -0.42 2.59
C GLY A 328 20.75 0.93 3.22
N TYR A 329 21.00 0.95 4.52
CA TYR A 329 21.25 2.18 5.26
C TYR A 329 22.41 2.01 6.26
N VAL A 330 23.43 2.85 6.14
CA VAL A 330 24.55 2.92 7.08
C VAL A 330 24.39 4.15 7.97
N THR A 331 24.31 3.89 9.28
CA THR A 331 24.05 4.91 10.31
C THR A 331 25.26 5.79 10.62
N GLY A 332 25.01 6.93 11.27
CA GLY A 332 26.03 7.86 11.75
C GLY A 332 26.21 9.08 10.86
N GLU A 333 27.25 9.88 11.12
CA GLU A 333 27.60 11.04 10.30
C GLU A 333 28.94 10.77 9.58
N PRO A 334 29.04 11.01 8.25
CA PRO A 334 27.91 11.13 7.32
C PRO A 334 27.16 9.79 7.20
N GLU A 335 25.84 9.83 7.03
CA GLU A 335 25.01 8.65 6.75
C GLU A 335 25.16 8.18 5.30
N ALA A 336 24.84 6.90 5.02
CA ALA A 336 24.70 6.43 3.64
C ALA A 336 23.46 5.57 3.38
N VAL A 337 22.60 6.06 2.48
CA VAL A 337 21.38 5.38 1.99
C VAL A 337 21.61 4.92 0.55
N SER A 338 21.21 3.68 0.24
CA SER A 338 21.17 3.14 -1.13
C SER A 338 20.04 3.71 -1.97
N ALA A 339 20.06 3.45 -3.28
CA ALA A 339 18.83 3.50 -4.08
C ALA A 339 17.82 2.44 -3.55
N PRO A 340 16.50 2.73 -3.55
CA PRO A 340 15.49 1.78 -3.11
C PRO A 340 15.24 0.69 -4.16
N ILE A 341 14.96 -0.53 -3.68
CA ILE A 341 14.46 -1.65 -4.51
C ILE A 341 13.01 -1.97 -4.15
N GLY A 342 12.20 -2.26 -5.18
CA GLY A 342 10.81 -2.70 -4.99
C GLY A 342 10.70 -4.21 -4.87
N LEU A 343 10.14 -4.70 -3.76
CA LEU A 343 9.83 -6.11 -3.55
C LEU A 343 8.31 -6.32 -3.51
N THR A 344 7.80 -7.35 -4.17
CA THR A 344 6.37 -7.66 -4.23
C THR A 344 6.09 -9.08 -3.76
N TRP A 345 5.26 -9.22 -2.73
CA TRP A 345 4.55 -10.47 -2.44
C TRP A 345 3.18 -10.41 -3.14
N LEU A 346 2.88 -11.41 -3.96
CA LEU A 346 1.74 -11.35 -4.87
C LEU A 346 0.39 -11.30 -4.17
N ASP A 347 -0.49 -10.43 -4.68
CA ASP A 347 -1.90 -10.39 -4.33
C ASP A 347 -2.79 -10.47 -5.58
N VAL A 348 -4.01 -10.97 -5.41
CA VAL A 348 -5.08 -10.93 -6.41
C VAL A 348 -6.43 -10.69 -5.74
N SER A 349 -7.09 -9.63 -6.20
CA SER A 349 -8.49 -9.31 -5.87
C SER A 349 -9.41 -9.76 -7.00
N LEU A 350 -10.69 -9.99 -6.70
CA LEU A 350 -11.72 -10.30 -7.69
C LEU A 350 -12.98 -9.49 -7.41
N SER A 351 -13.61 -8.99 -8.47
CA SER A 351 -14.88 -8.27 -8.45
C SER A 351 -15.83 -8.82 -9.51
N ALA A 352 -17.14 -8.77 -9.23
CA ALA A 352 -18.19 -9.19 -10.16
C ALA A 352 -19.21 -8.06 -10.35
N THR A 353 -19.78 -7.98 -11.55
CA THR A 353 -20.96 -7.17 -11.85
C THR A 353 -21.91 -7.98 -12.73
N THR A 354 -23.15 -8.19 -12.30
CA THR A 354 -24.16 -8.93 -13.07
C THR A 354 -25.04 -7.97 -13.87
N VAL A 355 -25.20 -8.21 -15.17
CA VAL A 355 -26.16 -7.51 -16.03
C VAL A 355 -27.31 -8.45 -16.35
N GLY A 356 -28.52 -8.05 -15.95
CA GLY A 356 -29.73 -8.86 -16.09
C GLY A 356 -29.71 -10.06 -15.14
N PRO A 357 -29.92 -9.89 -13.83
CA PRO A 357 -29.62 -10.89 -12.78
C PRO A 357 -30.49 -12.17 -12.77
N LYS A 358 -31.16 -12.50 -13.87
CA LYS A 358 -31.94 -13.73 -14.06
C LYS A 358 -31.06 -14.91 -14.51
N VAL A 359 -31.69 -16.09 -14.61
CA VAL A 359 -31.23 -17.16 -15.49
C VAL A 359 -30.96 -16.57 -16.89
N ASP A 360 -29.83 -16.96 -17.50
CA ASP A 360 -29.25 -16.40 -18.74
C ASP A 360 -28.63 -14.99 -18.61
N GLY A 361 -28.49 -14.46 -17.39
CA GLY A 361 -27.74 -13.23 -17.11
C GLY A 361 -26.23 -13.35 -17.37
N THR A 362 -25.57 -12.21 -17.64
CA THR A 362 -24.11 -12.16 -17.82
C THR A 362 -23.43 -11.58 -16.59
N VAL A 363 -22.52 -12.35 -15.99
CA VAL A 363 -21.60 -11.90 -14.95
C VAL A 363 -20.30 -11.43 -15.59
N TYR A 364 -19.94 -10.18 -15.38
CA TYR A 364 -18.64 -9.62 -15.72
C TYR A 364 -17.71 -9.78 -14.52
N LEU A 365 -16.61 -10.53 -14.69
CA LEU A 365 -15.64 -10.82 -13.64
C LEU A 365 -14.33 -10.10 -13.94
N LYS A 366 -13.83 -9.31 -12.99
CA LYS A 366 -12.57 -8.59 -13.10
C LYS A 366 -11.66 -8.91 -11.92
N ALA A 367 -10.58 -9.63 -12.18
CA ALA A 367 -9.48 -9.84 -11.25
C ALA A 367 -8.39 -8.77 -11.43
N VAL A 368 -7.77 -8.32 -10.34
CA VAL A 368 -6.68 -7.34 -10.36
C VAL A 368 -5.58 -7.77 -9.40
N THR A 369 -4.34 -7.83 -9.90
CA THR A 369 -3.11 -8.12 -9.15
C THR A 369 -2.41 -6.84 -8.70
N ASN A 370 -1.61 -6.93 -7.63
CA ASN A 370 -0.84 -5.80 -7.09
C ASN A 370 0.39 -5.40 -7.92
N THR A 371 0.75 -6.18 -8.93
CA THR A 371 1.82 -5.89 -9.90
C THR A 371 1.45 -6.37 -11.30
N ASP A 372 2.17 -5.89 -12.31
CA ASP A 372 2.11 -6.37 -13.69
C ASP A 372 2.76 -7.76 -13.78
N LEU A 373 2.08 -8.72 -14.39
CA LEU A 373 2.59 -10.08 -14.54
C LEU A 373 3.27 -10.35 -15.88
N THR A 374 3.34 -9.38 -16.80
CA THR A 374 3.79 -9.59 -18.19
C THR A 374 5.14 -10.32 -18.27
N ASP A 375 6.14 -9.87 -17.51
CA ASP A 375 7.52 -10.40 -17.54
C ASP A 375 7.78 -11.53 -16.52
N THR A 376 6.75 -12.02 -15.83
CA THR A 376 6.83 -13.13 -14.86
C THR A 376 6.56 -14.49 -15.54
N PRO A 377 6.68 -15.66 -14.87
CA PRO A 377 6.15 -16.92 -15.40
C PRO A 377 4.63 -17.09 -15.19
N TRP A 378 3.99 -16.24 -14.39
CA TRP A 378 2.61 -16.45 -13.92
C TRP A 378 1.55 -15.83 -14.83
N VAL A 379 0.31 -16.31 -14.69
CA VAL A 379 -0.92 -15.80 -15.30
C VAL A 379 -2.02 -15.69 -14.24
N VAL A 380 -3.07 -14.92 -14.53
CA VAL A 380 -4.30 -14.88 -13.73
C VAL A 380 -5.37 -15.76 -14.37
N GLY A 381 -5.91 -16.72 -13.63
CA GLY A 381 -7.12 -17.48 -14.00
C GLY A 381 -8.29 -17.15 -13.06
N ILE A 382 -9.52 -17.18 -13.57
CA ILE A 382 -10.73 -17.03 -12.77
C ILE A 382 -11.52 -18.34 -12.86
N TYR A 383 -11.88 -18.88 -11.71
CA TYR A 383 -12.46 -20.21 -11.53
C TYR A 383 -13.85 -20.14 -10.92
N ASP A 384 -14.74 -21.05 -11.33
CA ASP A 384 -16.04 -21.28 -10.68
C ASP A 384 -15.90 -22.12 -9.38
N ASP A 385 -17.03 -22.39 -8.73
CA ASP A 385 -17.12 -23.17 -7.49
C ASP A 385 -16.89 -24.67 -7.68
N GLN A 386 -16.94 -25.15 -8.92
CA GLN A 386 -16.60 -26.52 -9.33
C GLN A 386 -15.11 -26.66 -9.69
N GLY A 387 -14.36 -25.55 -9.75
CA GLY A 387 -12.94 -25.52 -10.08
C GLY A 387 -12.64 -25.48 -11.58
N HIS A 388 -13.62 -25.17 -12.43
CA HIS A 388 -13.41 -24.95 -13.86
C HIS A 388 -12.94 -23.52 -14.13
N LEU A 389 -12.00 -23.36 -15.07
CA LEU A 389 -11.62 -22.04 -15.60
C LEU A 389 -12.82 -21.48 -16.38
N VAL A 390 -13.22 -20.24 -16.06
CA VAL A 390 -14.45 -19.62 -16.60
C VAL A 390 -14.38 -19.38 -18.11
N ASP A 391 -13.22 -18.94 -18.61
CA ASP A 391 -13.01 -18.62 -20.03
C ASP A 391 -11.52 -18.83 -20.39
N HIS A 392 -10.69 -17.82 -20.13
CA HIS A 392 -9.26 -17.85 -20.41
C HIS A 392 -8.42 -17.37 -19.21
N ALA A 393 -7.12 -17.64 -19.25
CA ALA A 393 -6.15 -17.07 -18.31
C ALA A 393 -5.45 -15.85 -18.96
N CYS A 394 -5.30 -14.77 -18.21
CA CYS A 394 -4.70 -13.52 -18.68
C CYS A 394 -3.21 -13.45 -18.31
N LYS A 395 -2.36 -13.14 -19.29
CA LYS A 395 -0.90 -13.06 -19.12
C LYS A 395 -0.34 -11.64 -18.99
N THR A 396 -0.97 -10.68 -19.66
CA THR A 396 -0.43 -9.32 -19.84
C THR A 396 -1.10 -8.33 -18.91
N GLY A 397 -0.31 -7.44 -18.31
CA GLY A 397 -0.78 -6.43 -17.37
C GLY A 397 -1.05 -6.98 -15.96
N ASN A 398 -1.80 -6.20 -15.19
CA ASN A 398 -2.21 -6.52 -13.81
C ASN A 398 -3.71 -6.86 -13.67
N THR A 399 -4.42 -7.05 -14.78
CA THR A 399 -5.89 -7.17 -14.79
C THR A 399 -6.31 -8.31 -15.70
N CYS A 400 -7.22 -9.16 -15.21
CA CYS A 400 -7.89 -10.18 -16.01
C CYS A 400 -9.39 -9.97 -15.99
N SER A 401 -10.03 -9.95 -17.16
CA SER A 401 -11.46 -9.71 -17.30
C SER A 401 -12.09 -10.82 -18.15
N VAL A 402 -13.06 -11.52 -17.57
CA VAL A 402 -13.81 -12.61 -18.24
C VAL A 402 -15.32 -12.42 -18.06
N GLN A 403 -16.11 -13.18 -18.80
CA GLN A 403 -17.56 -13.19 -18.71
C GLN A 403 -18.06 -14.61 -18.44
N ALA A 404 -19.10 -14.74 -17.61
CA ALA A 404 -19.78 -15.99 -17.36
C ALA A 404 -21.29 -15.84 -17.53
N SER A 405 -21.97 -16.91 -17.94
CA SER A 405 -23.44 -16.97 -17.97
C SER A 405 -23.98 -17.61 -16.70
N VAL A 406 -25.06 -17.05 -16.14
CA VAL A 406 -25.78 -17.63 -14.99
C VAL A 406 -26.66 -18.78 -15.49
N SER A 407 -26.10 -20.00 -15.49
CA SER A 407 -26.73 -21.22 -16.01
C SER A 407 -27.37 -22.09 -14.91
N GLY A 408 -28.34 -21.56 -14.17
CA GLY A 408 -29.09 -22.33 -13.17
C GLY A 408 -29.93 -21.48 -12.23
N GLN A 409 -30.53 -22.11 -11.21
CA GLN A 409 -31.21 -21.43 -10.10
C GLN A 409 -30.24 -20.98 -8.99
N THR A 410 -29.00 -21.46 -9.01
CA THR A 410 -27.93 -21.11 -8.07
C THR A 410 -26.85 -20.32 -8.79
N THR A 411 -26.44 -19.19 -8.24
CA THR A 411 -25.35 -18.40 -8.82
C THR A 411 -24.02 -18.94 -8.32
N PRO A 412 -23.12 -19.40 -9.21
CA PRO A 412 -21.85 -19.99 -8.80
C PRO A 412 -20.93 -18.94 -8.17
N LYS A 413 -20.09 -19.40 -7.23
CA LYS A 413 -19.03 -18.57 -6.63
C LYS A 413 -17.81 -18.55 -7.52
N TYR A 414 -17.13 -17.41 -7.57
CA TYR A 414 -15.94 -17.24 -8.40
C TYR A 414 -14.72 -16.88 -7.56
N THR A 415 -13.55 -17.38 -7.94
CA THR A 415 -12.27 -17.05 -7.30
C THR A 415 -11.18 -16.78 -8.34
N ALA A 416 -10.39 -15.74 -8.14
CA ALA A 416 -9.21 -15.45 -8.96
C ALA A 416 -7.96 -16.12 -8.36
N VAL A 417 -7.08 -16.61 -9.24
CA VAL A 417 -5.90 -17.41 -8.90
C VAL A 417 -4.73 -16.93 -9.75
N VAL A 418 -3.58 -16.71 -9.12
CA VAL A 418 -2.29 -16.46 -9.81
C VAL A 418 -1.46 -17.73 -9.76
N GLY A 419 -0.98 -18.20 -10.91
CA GLY A 419 -0.16 -19.41 -11.00
C GLY A 419 0.39 -19.63 -12.40
N VAL A 420 1.00 -20.79 -12.64
CA VAL A 420 1.65 -21.16 -13.92
C VAL A 420 0.70 -22.03 -14.74
N LEU A 421 0.67 -21.81 -16.07
CA LEU A 421 0.01 -22.72 -17.01
C LEU A 421 0.85 -24.01 -17.13
N PRO A 422 0.30 -25.20 -16.82
CA PRO A 422 1.05 -26.44 -16.97
C PRO A 422 1.44 -26.68 -18.43
N GLU A 423 2.65 -27.20 -18.66
CA GLU A 423 3.14 -27.50 -20.00
C GLU A 423 2.23 -28.50 -20.73
N ALA A 424 1.96 -28.23 -22.01
CA ALA A 424 1.16 -29.12 -22.83
C ALA A 424 1.91 -30.43 -23.09
N ILE A 425 1.49 -31.52 -22.43
CA ILE A 425 2.03 -32.87 -22.66
C ILE A 425 1.88 -33.20 -24.15
N PRO A 426 2.98 -33.49 -24.89
CA PRO A 426 2.89 -33.83 -26.30
C PRO A 426 2.10 -35.13 -26.50
N THR A 427 0.85 -35.03 -26.95
CA THR A 427 -0.01 -36.19 -27.14
C THR A 427 0.49 -37.03 -28.31
N ALA A 428 0.82 -38.29 -28.04
CA ALA A 428 1.06 -39.28 -29.07
C ALA A 428 -0.18 -39.41 -29.98
N LYS A 429 0.04 -39.53 -31.29
CA LYS A 429 -1.01 -39.54 -32.32
C LYS A 429 -2.09 -40.60 -32.03
N SER A 430 -3.25 -40.17 -31.54
CA SER A 430 -4.41 -41.03 -31.33
C SER A 430 -5.63 -40.46 -32.06
N ASN A 431 -6.14 -41.22 -33.03
CA ASN A 431 -7.28 -40.80 -33.87
C ASN A 431 -8.61 -41.05 -33.16
N VAL A 432 -8.84 -40.37 -32.04
CA VAL A 432 -10.14 -40.35 -31.36
C VAL A 432 -10.56 -38.90 -31.16
N VAL A 433 -11.70 -38.51 -31.74
CA VAL A 433 -12.34 -37.21 -31.46
C VAL A 433 -12.95 -37.29 -30.06
N GLN A 434 -12.10 -37.13 -29.04
CA GLN A 434 -12.56 -36.88 -27.69
C GLN A 434 -12.92 -35.39 -27.54
N LYS A 435 -13.99 -35.12 -26.81
CA LYS A 435 -14.38 -33.79 -26.36
C LYS A 435 -13.16 -33.12 -25.72
N ALA A 436 -12.86 -31.88 -26.12
CA ALA A 436 -11.69 -31.16 -25.60
C ALA A 436 -11.66 -31.22 -24.06
N PRO A 437 -10.51 -31.58 -23.44
CA PRO A 437 -10.41 -31.56 -22.00
C PRO A 437 -10.66 -30.14 -21.48
N ALA A 438 -11.23 -30.03 -20.28
CA ALA A 438 -11.34 -28.74 -19.61
C ALA A 438 -9.97 -28.06 -19.53
N ALA A 439 -9.93 -26.74 -19.67
CA ALA A 439 -8.68 -25.99 -19.58
C ALA A 439 -7.97 -26.35 -18.26
N PRO A 440 -6.67 -26.71 -18.31
CA PRO A 440 -6.01 -27.27 -17.14
C PRO A 440 -5.95 -26.24 -16.02
N ALA A 441 -6.14 -26.70 -14.78
CA ALA A 441 -5.97 -25.85 -13.60
C ALA A 441 -4.54 -25.31 -13.55
N LEU A 442 -4.37 -24.06 -13.13
CA LEU A 442 -3.04 -23.50 -12.87
C LEU A 442 -2.34 -24.34 -11.79
N VAL A 443 -1.04 -24.53 -11.99
CA VAL A 443 -0.12 -25.15 -11.03
C VAL A 443 0.75 -24.07 -10.40
N ASP A 444 1.50 -24.39 -9.34
CA ASP A 444 2.38 -23.43 -8.65
C ASP A 444 1.63 -22.13 -8.28
N ILE A 445 0.62 -22.25 -7.41
CA ILE A 445 -0.26 -21.15 -7.05
C ILE A 445 0.44 -20.16 -6.11
N GLN A 446 0.53 -18.91 -6.55
CA GLN A 446 1.21 -17.82 -5.83
C GLN A 446 0.27 -16.98 -4.96
N ALA A 447 -0.98 -16.81 -5.43
CA ALA A 447 -1.99 -16.01 -4.77
C ALA A 447 -3.41 -16.49 -5.15
N LYS A 448 -4.36 -16.26 -4.25
CA LYS A 448 -5.78 -16.58 -4.42
C LYS A 448 -6.63 -15.48 -3.78
N SER A 449 -7.69 -15.05 -4.48
CA SER A 449 -8.65 -14.07 -3.95
C SER A 449 -9.60 -14.72 -2.93
N ALA A 450 -10.36 -13.90 -2.22
CA ALA A 450 -11.61 -14.38 -1.63
C ALA A 450 -12.56 -14.88 -2.74
N ALA A 451 -13.40 -15.85 -2.41
CA ALA A 451 -14.49 -16.27 -3.29
C ALA A 451 -15.61 -15.22 -3.25
N ILE A 452 -16.14 -14.83 -4.40
CA ILE A 452 -17.26 -13.88 -4.51
C ILE A 452 -18.49 -14.56 -5.09
N GLU A 453 -19.67 -14.18 -4.62
CA GLU A 453 -20.96 -14.60 -5.16
C GLU A 453 -21.57 -13.40 -5.88
N PRO A 454 -21.76 -13.44 -7.22
CA PRO A 454 -22.38 -12.34 -7.95
C PRO A 454 -23.82 -12.10 -7.51
N THR A 455 -24.23 -10.82 -7.56
CA THR A 455 -25.63 -10.43 -7.36
C THR A 455 -26.53 -11.15 -8.37
N HIS A 456 -27.59 -11.78 -7.89
CA HIS A 456 -28.59 -12.47 -8.69
C HIS A 456 -30.00 -12.13 -8.23
N LEU A 457 -31.00 -12.54 -9.01
CA LEU A 457 -32.39 -12.20 -8.80
C LEU A 457 -33.12 -13.34 -8.10
N LEU A 458 -33.70 -13.03 -6.96
CA LEU A 458 -34.62 -13.87 -6.22
C LEU A 458 -36.04 -13.52 -6.66
N TRP A 459 -36.90 -14.52 -6.86
CA TRP A 459 -38.33 -14.31 -7.10
C TRP A 459 -39.11 -14.64 -5.83
N GLY A 460 -39.99 -13.74 -5.43
CA GLY A 460 -40.76 -13.86 -4.20
C GLY A 460 -42.21 -13.44 -4.37
N VAL A 461 -42.90 -13.45 -3.24
CA VAL A 461 -44.27 -12.98 -3.06
C VAL A 461 -44.38 -12.37 -1.68
N ASP A 462 -45.31 -11.45 -1.46
CA ASP A 462 -45.71 -11.05 -0.11
C ASP A 462 -47.20 -11.33 0.14
N SER A 463 -47.58 -11.43 1.41
CA SER A 463 -48.99 -11.60 1.76
C SER A 463 -49.35 -11.13 3.17
N CYS A 464 -50.48 -10.42 3.26
CA CYS A 464 -51.17 -10.12 4.51
C CYS A 464 -51.57 -11.40 5.26
N LYS A 465 -52.08 -12.41 4.53
CA LYS A 465 -52.42 -13.74 5.09
C LYS A 465 -51.16 -14.54 5.43
N PRO A 466 -51.19 -15.38 6.48
CA PRO A 466 -50.16 -16.38 6.70
C PRO A 466 -50.02 -17.33 5.50
N PHE A 467 -48.80 -17.74 5.18
CA PHE A 467 -48.59 -18.70 4.08
C PHE A 467 -48.92 -20.16 4.47
N ILE A 468 -49.41 -20.37 5.70
CA ILE A 468 -49.87 -21.63 6.27
C ILE A 468 -51.32 -21.54 6.76
N GLY A 469 -51.98 -22.70 6.89
CA GLY A 469 -53.34 -22.79 7.43
C GLY A 469 -54.45 -22.50 6.39
N GLY A 470 -55.70 -22.55 6.85
CA GLY A 470 -56.88 -22.43 6.00
C GLY A 470 -57.27 -23.73 5.27
N GLY A 471 -58.38 -23.68 4.51
CA GLY A 471 -58.91 -24.82 3.75
C GLY A 471 -58.03 -25.26 2.56
N GLN A 472 -57.12 -24.39 2.12
CA GLN A 472 -55.96 -24.74 1.29
C GLN A 472 -54.76 -23.94 1.81
N ASN A 473 -53.64 -24.63 2.03
CA ASN A 473 -52.37 -24.01 2.43
C ASN A 473 -51.87 -23.09 1.30
N LEU A 474 -51.65 -21.80 1.61
CA LEU A 474 -51.33 -20.76 0.63
C LEU A 474 -49.96 -20.96 -0.02
N TYR A 475 -48.93 -21.37 0.73
CA TYR A 475 -47.63 -21.76 0.16
C TYR A 475 -47.77 -22.84 -0.92
N ASN A 476 -48.54 -23.88 -0.64
CA ASN A 476 -48.82 -24.93 -1.63
C ASN A 476 -49.60 -24.43 -2.85
N ALA A 477 -50.46 -23.40 -2.69
CA ALA A 477 -51.17 -22.79 -3.80
C ALA A 477 -50.23 -21.94 -4.69
N VAL A 478 -49.32 -21.17 -4.08
CA VAL A 478 -48.27 -20.42 -4.78
C VAL A 478 -47.34 -21.37 -5.53
N VAL A 479 -46.79 -22.40 -4.88
CA VAL A 479 -45.89 -23.39 -5.52
C VAL A 479 -46.54 -24.05 -6.75
N ARG A 480 -47.83 -24.38 -6.68
CA ARG A 480 -48.57 -25.04 -7.77
C ARG A 480 -48.97 -24.12 -8.93
N SER A 481 -49.23 -22.84 -8.65
CA SER A 481 -49.84 -21.91 -9.63
C SER A 481 -48.87 -20.85 -10.15
N LEU A 482 -47.89 -20.44 -9.33
CA LEU A 482 -46.95 -19.35 -9.60
C LEU A 482 -45.49 -19.83 -9.58
N GLY A 483 -45.17 -20.89 -8.83
CA GLY A 483 -43.82 -21.45 -8.69
C GLY A 483 -43.29 -21.33 -7.26
N SER A 484 -42.14 -21.94 -6.99
CA SER A 484 -41.55 -21.93 -5.64
C SER A 484 -40.89 -20.58 -5.34
N PRO A 485 -41.35 -19.81 -4.33
CA PRO A 485 -40.71 -18.57 -3.93
C PRO A 485 -39.33 -18.82 -3.32
N ASP A 486 -38.39 -17.93 -3.62
CA ASP A 486 -37.06 -17.85 -2.99
C ASP A 486 -37.14 -17.06 -1.67
N PHE A 487 -38.11 -16.14 -1.57
CA PHE A 487 -38.45 -15.41 -0.35
C PHE A 487 -39.94 -15.10 -0.24
N TRP A 488 -40.41 -14.81 0.98
CA TRP A 488 -41.78 -14.39 1.26
C TRP A 488 -41.83 -13.14 2.17
N GLY A 489 -42.54 -12.09 1.75
CA GLY A 489 -42.79 -10.88 2.56
C GLY A 489 -43.89 -11.08 3.60
N ARG A 490 -43.56 -10.89 4.89
CA ARG A 490 -44.46 -11.16 6.02
C ARG A 490 -44.29 -10.19 7.18
N TYR A 491 -45.39 -9.91 7.87
CA TYR A 491 -45.49 -8.88 8.90
C TYR A 491 -44.91 -9.34 10.25
N LEU A 492 -44.17 -8.46 10.94
CA LEU A 492 -43.51 -8.72 12.23
C LEU A 492 -44.51 -8.84 13.40
N THR A 493 -45.69 -8.24 13.27
CA THR A 493 -46.66 -7.96 14.33
C THR A 493 -48.08 -8.34 13.89
N ASN A 494 -49.00 -8.46 14.85
CA ASN A 494 -50.41 -8.79 14.58
C ASN A 494 -51.24 -7.51 14.45
N THR A 495 -51.52 -7.09 13.22
CA THR A 495 -52.29 -5.88 12.89
C THR A 495 -53.60 -6.27 12.18
N VAL A 496 -53.99 -5.55 11.12
CA VAL A 496 -54.95 -6.06 10.13
C VAL A 496 -54.42 -7.33 9.43
N CYS A 497 -53.09 -7.46 9.34
CA CYS A 497 -52.42 -8.65 8.84
C CYS A 497 -51.86 -9.47 10.03
N PRO A 498 -52.09 -10.79 10.08
CA PRO A 498 -51.44 -11.64 11.07
C PRO A 498 -49.92 -11.64 10.92
N GLY A 499 -49.22 -11.55 12.05
CA GLY A 499 -47.77 -11.56 12.10
C GLY A 499 -47.16 -12.95 11.84
N ILE A 500 -45.85 -12.98 11.63
CA ILE A 500 -45.07 -14.21 11.42
C ILE A 500 -45.26 -15.17 12.61
N SER A 501 -45.63 -16.40 12.31
CA SER A 501 -45.80 -17.48 13.29
C SER A 501 -44.61 -18.46 13.30
N SER A 502 -44.41 -19.17 14.41
CA SER A 502 -43.37 -20.21 14.54
C SER A 502 -43.48 -21.32 13.49
N THR A 503 -44.71 -21.63 13.05
CA THR A 503 -44.96 -22.62 12.00
C THR A 503 -44.63 -22.08 10.59
N GLU A 504 -44.74 -20.78 10.35
CA GLU A 504 -44.24 -20.14 9.13
C GLU A 504 -42.71 -20.16 9.09
N ILE A 505 -42.07 -19.80 10.21
CA ILE A 505 -40.61 -19.87 10.38
C ILE A 505 -40.10 -21.30 10.10
N ALA A 506 -40.76 -22.32 10.67
CA ALA A 506 -40.40 -23.72 10.45
C ALA A 506 -40.55 -24.15 8.98
N LEU A 507 -41.63 -23.75 8.31
CA LEU A 507 -41.86 -24.09 6.90
C LEU A 507 -40.83 -23.38 5.99
N ALA A 508 -40.57 -22.09 6.22
CA ALA A 508 -39.56 -21.34 5.49
C ALA A 508 -38.16 -21.97 5.63
N SER A 509 -37.78 -22.36 6.86
CA SER A 509 -36.54 -23.09 7.12
C SER A 509 -36.46 -24.40 6.35
N SER A 510 -37.53 -25.21 6.36
CA SER A 510 -37.58 -26.50 5.67
C SER A 510 -37.48 -26.43 4.13
N HIS A 511 -37.71 -25.24 3.56
CA HIS A 511 -37.62 -24.98 2.12
C HIS A 511 -36.45 -24.07 1.73
N HIS A 512 -35.58 -23.69 2.68
CA HIS A 512 -34.52 -22.68 2.48
C HIS A 512 -35.04 -21.36 1.90
N MET A 513 -36.28 -20.99 2.25
CA MET A 513 -36.96 -19.79 1.77
C MET A 513 -36.64 -18.61 2.69
N GLY A 514 -36.29 -17.47 2.11
CA GLY A 514 -36.10 -16.22 2.85
C GLY A 514 -37.43 -15.65 3.36
N ILE A 515 -37.36 -14.88 4.43
CA ILE A 515 -38.44 -14.03 4.92
C ILE A 515 -37.97 -12.58 4.77
N LEU A 516 -38.80 -11.74 4.16
CA LEU A 516 -38.67 -10.28 4.14
C LEU A 516 -39.57 -9.75 5.27
N PRO A 517 -39.03 -9.33 6.43
CA PRO A 517 -39.85 -8.94 7.58
C PRO A 517 -40.35 -7.50 7.43
N ILE A 518 -41.66 -7.31 7.54
CA ILE A 518 -42.36 -6.05 7.31
C ILE A 518 -42.92 -5.51 8.63
N TYR A 519 -42.66 -4.24 8.96
CA TYR A 519 -43.30 -3.55 10.05
C TYR A 519 -44.50 -2.75 9.53
N ASN A 520 -45.71 -3.10 9.99
CA ASN A 520 -46.93 -2.35 9.69
C ASN A 520 -47.79 -1.99 10.93
N ASP A 521 -47.25 -2.12 12.14
CA ASP A 521 -47.94 -1.73 13.40
C ASP A 521 -47.66 -0.26 13.74
N TYR A 522 -47.97 0.60 12.78
CA TYR A 522 -47.75 2.04 12.86
C TYR A 522 -49.05 2.80 12.66
N ASN A 523 -49.14 4.02 13.22
CA ASN A 523 -50.19 4.93 12.79
C ASN A 523 -49.82 5.46 11.41
N CYS A 524 -50.48 4.98 10.37
CA CYS A 524 -50.18 5.36 8.99
C CYS A 524 -50.63 6.79 8.61
N SER A 525 -51.22 7.54 9.54
CA SER A 525 -51.35 9.00 9.46
C SER A 525 -50.19 9.77 10.11
N ALA A 526 -49.22 9.06 10.69
CA ALA A 526 -48.05 9.58 11.39
C ALA A 526 -46.79 8.85 10.91
N VAL A 527 -46.42 9.06 9.64
CA VAL A 527 -45.11 8.67 9.07
C VAL A 527 -44.20 9.90 8.91
N VAL A 528 -44.19 10.76 9.93
CA VAL A 528 -43.57 12.10 9.89
C VAL A 528 -42.72 12.33 11.13
N SER A 529 -41.61 13.06 10.96
CA SER A 529 -40.60 13.42 11.95
C SER A 529 -39.75 12.29 12.51
N TYR A 530 -38.54 12.66 12.94
CA TYR A 530 -37.52 11.78 13.52
C TYR A 530 -38.03 10.92 14.68
N ALA A 531 -38.68 11.54 15.67
CA ALA A 531 -39.11 10.85 16.87
C ALA A 531 -40.06 9.69 16.57
N THR A 532 -40.95 9.86 15.57
CA THR A 532 -41.90 8.83 15.15
C THR A 532 -41.21 7.71 14.38
N GLY A 533 -40.33 8.04 13.44
CA GLY A 533 -39.57 7.03 12.68
C GLY A 533 -38.69 6.16 13.58
N HIS A 534 -37.99 6.81 14.53
CA HIS A 534 -37.17 6.12 15.53
C HIS A 534 -38.01 5.27 16.49
N GLN A 535 -39.18 5.76 16.94
CA GLN A 535 -40.07 4.94 17.78
C GLN A 535 -40.49 3.65 17.06
N TYR A 536 -40.96 3.74 15.81
CA TYR A 536 -41.38 2.56 15.05
C TYR A 536 -40.20 1.61 14.78
N ALA A 537 -39.00 2.13 14.54
CA ALA A 537 -37.81 1.31 14.38
C ALA A 537 -37.48 0.50 15.66
N VAL A 538 -37.56 1.12 16.84
CA VAL A 538 -37.39 0.41 18.13
C VAL A 538 -38.47 -0.66 18.34
N GLU A 539 -39.72 -0.36 17.99
CA GLU A 539 -40.83 -1.33 18.08
C GLU A 539 -40.67 -2.51 17.10
N ALA A 540 -40.22 -2.24 15.87
CA ALA A 540 -39.90 -3.23 14.85
C ALA A 540 -38.72 -4.12 15.26
N ALA A 541 -37.62 -3.53 15.75
CA ALA A 541 -36.47 -4.25 16.27
C ALA A 541 -36.85 -5.13 17.48
N ALA A 542 -37.72 -4.64 18.37
CA ALA A 542 -38.25 -5.44 19.47
C ALA A 542 -39.12 -6.61 19.00
N ALA A 543 -39.88 -6.47 17.91
CA ALA A 543 -40.63 -7.55 17.29
C ALA A 543 -39.72 -8.58 16.61
N ALA A 544 -38.71 -8.12 15.85
CA ALA A 544 -37.69 -8.95 15.21
C ALA A 544 -36.93 -9.83 16.23
N ASN A 545 -36.51 -9.22 17.35
CA ASN A 545 -35.87 -9.94 18.45
C ASN A 545 -36.79 -11.03 19.06
N ARG A 546 -38.09 -10.76 19.25
CA ARG A 546 -39.06 -11.76 19.76
C ARG A 546 -39.26 -12.95 18.80
N LEU A 547 -39.07 -12.74 17.51
CA LEU A 547 -39.14 -13.77 16.47
C LEU A 547 -37.80 -14.52 16.26
N GLY A 548 -36.72 -14.08 16.91
CA GLY A 548 -35.39 -14.67 16.76
C GLY A 548 -34.69 -14.28 15.45
N ILE A 549 -35.04 -13.13 14.85
CA ILE A 549 -34.37 -12.61 13.66
C ILE A 549 -32.98 -12.11 14.08
N PRO A 550 -31.87 -12.67 13.56
CA PRO A 550 -30.52 -12.26 13.96
C PRO A 550 -30.17 -10.88 13.41
N ALA A 551 -29.19 -10.22 14.03
CA ALA A 551 -28.58 -9.01 13.51
C ALA A 551 -27.99 -9.21 12.09
N GLY A 552 -27.83 -8.12 11.35
CA GLY A 552 -27.42 -8.11 9.94
C GLY A 552 -28.52 -8.55 8.97
N ARG A 553 -29.78 -8.57 9.41
CA ARG A 553 -30.96 -8.84 8.56
C ARG A 553 -31.78 -7.59 8.35
N LEU A 554 -32.52 -7.56 7.24
CA LEU A 554 -33.37 -6.42 6.93
C LEU A 554 -34.60 -6.33 7.84
N LEU A 555 -35.05 -5.10 8.10
CA LEU A 555 -36.42 -4.79 8.55
C LEU A 555 -37.00 -3.73 7.61
N ALA A 556 -38.14 -4.03 6.98
CA ALA A 556 -38.81 -3.12 6.07
C ALA A 556 -39.90 -2.32 6.80
N ILE A 557 -39.89 -0.98 6.71
CA ILE A 557 -41.05 -0.16 7.05
C ILE A 557 -42.01 -0.13 5.86
N ASP A 558 -43.28 -0.43 6.13
CA ASP A 558 -44.38 -0.29 5.19
C ASP A 558 -44.77 1.20 5.08
N ILE A 559 -44.55 1.84 3.92
CA ILE A 559 -44.98 3.23 3.66
C ILE A 559 -45.95 3.23 2.46
N GLU A 560 -47.20 2.86 2.77
CA GLU A 560 -48.30 2.77 1.81
C GLU A 560 -48.49 4.06 0.97
N PRO A 561 -48.99 3.95 -0.29
CA PRO A 561 -49.35 5.10 -1.11
C PRO A 561 -50.46 5.95 -0.47
N PRO A 562 -50.55 7.27 -0.79
CA PRO A 562 -51.58 8.13 -0.20
C PRO A 562 -53.00 7.72 -0.63
N GLY A 563 -53.88 7.45 0.34
CA GLY A 563 -55.25 7.02 0.09
C GLY A 563 -56.30 7.58 1.07
N PRO A 564 -57.60 7.33 0.83
CA PRO A 564 -58.68 7.88 1.66
C PRO A 564 -58.78 7.25 3.07
N ALA A 565 -58.33 6.01 3.22
CA ALA A 565 -58.31 5.30 4.51
C ALA A 565 -57.01 5.53 5.30
N CYS A 566 -55.93 5.88 4.60
CA CYS A 566 -54.59 6.05 5.13
C CYS A 566 -53.85 7.08 4.26
N PRO A 567 -53.42 8.23 4.80
CA PRO A 567 -52.69 9.21 3.99
C PRO A 567 -51.27 8.75 3.67
N GLY A 568 -50.73 7.75 4.39
CA GLY A 568 -49.50 7.03 4.06
C GLY A 568 -48.33 7.95 3.75
N ALA A 569 -47.65 7.68 2.64
CA ALA A 569 -46.56 8.49 2.11
C ALA A 569 -46.90 9.99 1.94
N GLY A 570 -48.17 10.39 1.94
CA GLY A 570 -48.60 11.79 1.85
C GLY A 570 -48.10 12.68 3.00
N GLY A 571 -47.69 12.08 4.12
CA GLY A 571 -47.07 12.78 5.26
C GLY A 571 -45.56 12.55 5.41
N VAL A 572 -44.91 11.76 4.54
CA VAL A 572 -43.52 11.34 4.76
C VAL A 572 -42.53 12.48 4.58
N ASP A 573 -41.63 12.64 5.56
CA ASP A 573 -40.58 13.65 5.56
C ASP A 573 -39.19 13.03 5.77
N GLY A 574 -38.16 13.86 5.60
CA GLY A 574 -36.78 13.38 5.72
C GLY A 574 -36.41 12.94 7.14
N GLY A 575 -37.05 13.55 8.16
CA GLY A 575 -36.85 13.19 9.56
C GLY A 575 -37.37 11.78 9.87
N PHE A 576 -38.53 11.40 9.34
CA PHE A 576 -39.05 10.03 9.52
C PHE A 576 -38.09 8.97 8.95
N ILE A 577 -37.50 9.24 7.79
CA ILE A 577 -36.49 8.36 7.16
C ILE A 577 -35.23 8.29 8.02
N GLU A 578 -34.69 9.43 8.46
CA GLU A 578 -33.54 9.49 9.38
C GLU A 578 -33.80 8.70 10.68
N GLY A 579 -34.96 8.88 11.31
CA GLY A 579 -35.32 8.18 12.53
C GLY A 579 -35.46 6.67 12.35
N TRP A 580 -36.05 6.21 11.23
CA TRP A 580 -36.13 4.77 10.94
C TRP A 580 -34.74 4.18 10.68
N TYR A 581 -33.90 4.88 9.92
CA TYR A 581 -32.50 4.50 9.68
C TYR A 581 -31.75 4.31 11.00
N ASP A 582 -31.74 5.32 11.86
CA ASP A 582 -31.02 5.28 13.15
C ASP A 582 -31.49 4.11 14.01
N GLY A 583 -32.79 4.02 14.30
CA GLY A 583 -33.32 3.01 15.23
C GLY A 583 -33.16 1.56 14.75
N VAL A 584 -33.18 1.32 13.43
CA VAL A 584 -32.95 -0.02 12.87
C VAL A 584 -31.46 -0.34 12.80
N HIS A 585 -30.62 0.63 12.42
CA HIS A 585 -29.17 0.47 12.35
C HIS A 585 -28.54 0.28 13.74
N GLU A 586 -28.93 1.09 14.74
CA GLU A 586 -28.47 0.96 16.13
C GLU A 586 -28.86 -0.40 16.74
N ALA A 587 -30.01 -0.96 16.36
CA ALA A 587 -30.43 -2.30 16.74
C ALA A 587 -29.65 -3.43 16.00
N GLY A 588 -28.73 -3.08 15.10
CA GLY A 588 -27.91 -4.02 14.33
C GLY A 588 -28.62 -4.67 13.16
N TYR A 589 -29.73 -4.10 12.67
CA TYR A 589 -30.48 -4.56 11.50
C TYR A 589 -30.23 -3.63 10.29
N VAL A 590 -30.66 -4.04 9.10
CA VAL A 590 -30.52 -3.25 7.87
C VAL A 590 -31.84 -2.53 7.56
N PRO A 591 -31.87 -1.18 7.51
CA PRO A 591 -33.09 -0.43 7.23
C PRO A 591 -33.57 -0.64 5.79
N VAL A 592 -34.83 -1.02 5.63
CA VAL A 592 -35.48 -1.11 4.31
C VAL A 592 -36.76 -0.28 4.30
N TYR A 593 -37.06 0.34 3.16
CA TYR A 593 -38.24 1.18 2.96
C TYR A 593 -39.09 0.62 1.83
N TYR A 594 -40.29 0.15 2.13
CA TYR A 594 -41.31 -0.07 1.11
C TYR A 594 -41.92 1.28 0.74
N GLY A 595 -41.91 1.66 -0.53
CA GLY A 595 -42.35 2.99 -0.92
C GLY A 595 -42.40 3.25 -2.43
N ASN A 596 -42.97 4.39 -2.82
CA ASN A 596 -43.08 4.73 -4.24
C ASN A 596 -41.74 5.22 -4.79
N GLY A 597 -40.97 4.31 -5.41
CA GLY A 597 -39.68 4.61 -6.03
C GLY A 597 -39.73 5.60 -7.20
N THR A 598 -40.89 6.04 -7.67
CA THR A 598 -40.97 7.01 -8.79
C THR A 598 -40.36 8.36 -8.40
N ALA A 599 -39.40 8.84 -9.19
CA ALA A 599 -38.77 10.14 -8.97
C ALA A 599 -39.79 11.29 -8.88
N GLY A 600 -39.71 12.07 -7.80
CA GLY A 600 -40.60 13.20 -7.56
C GLY A 600 -41.94 12.87 -6.89
N THR A 601 -42.14 11.67 -6.36
CA THR A 601 -43.22 11.37 -5.38
C THR A 601 -42.90 11.94 -4.01
N GLU A 602 -43.84 11.83 -3.07
CA GLU A 602 -43.69 12.23 -1.68
C GLU A 602 -42.53 11.47 -1.02
N PHE A 603 -42.54 10.13 -1.13
CA PHE A 603 -41.46 9.27 -0.66
C PHE A 603 -40.12 9.62 -1.33
N ALA A 604 -40.06 9.73 -2.66
CA ALA A 604 -38.81 10.04 -3.35
C ALA A 604 -38.24 11.42 -2.98
N ARG A 605 -39.09 12.43 -2.72
CA ARG A 605 -38.65 13.75 -2.25
C ARG A 605 -38.08 13.68 -0.84
N ALA A 606 -38.77 13.01 0.09
CA ALA A 606 -38.29 12.80 1.45
C ALA A 606 -36.94 12.08 1.44
N TRP A 607 -36.86 10.95 0.75
CA TRP A 607 -35.65 10.15 0.58
C TRP A 607 -34.48 10.99 0.03
N CYS A 608 -34.66 11.68 -1.09
CA CYS A 608 -33.58 12.46 -1.69
C CYS A 608 -33.17 13.68 -0.84
N SER A 609 -34.09 14.25 -0.05
CA SER A 609 -33.76 15.30 0.92
C SER A 609 -32.91 14.77 2.08
N THR A 610 -33.22 13.57 2.59
CA THR A 610 -32.42 12.90 3.62
C THR A 610 -31.05 12.53 3.09
N VAL A 611 -30.97 11.83 1.97
CA VAL A 611 -29.70 11.36 1.37
C VAL A 611 -28.76 12.51 0.98
N ALA A 612 -29.29 13.66 0.55
CA ALA A 612 -28.49 14.85 0.28
C ALA A 612 -27.83 15.44 1.55
N SER A 613 -28.39 15.16 2.73
CA SER A 613 -27.91 15.63 4.03
C SER A 613 -27.12 14.56 4.79
N LEU A 614 -27.49 13.28 4.60
CA LEU A 614 -26.99 12.10 5.27
C LEU A 614 -26.71 10.98 4.25
N PRO A 615 -25.55 11.01 3.56
CA PRO A 615 -25.25 10.06 2.47
C PRO A 615 -25.24 8.59 2.92
N ASN A 616 -24.93 8.30 4.18
CA ASN A 616 -24.91 6.94 4.73
C ASN A 616 -26.27 6.24 4.61
N VAL A 617 -27.38 6.97 4.72
CA VAL A 617 -28.74 6.42 4.54
C VAL A 617 -28.88 5.71 3.19
N ALA A 618 -28.27 6.24 2.12
CA ALA A 618 -28.28 5.61 0.80
C ALA A 618 -27.27 4.47 0.64
N ALA A 619 -26.20 4.44 1.44
CA ALA A 619 -25.18 3.40 1.38
C ALA A 619 -25.57 2.15 2.18
N GLU A 620 -26.29 2.34 3.29
CA GLU A 620 -26.53 1.32 4.32
C GLU A 620 -28.01 0.90 4.45
N SER A 621 -28.91 1.51 3.67
CA SER A 621 -30.33 1.10 3.57
C SER A 621 -30.67 0.63 2.16
N ALA A 622 -31.80 -0.07 2.02
CA ALA A 622 -32.38 -0.42 0.71
C ALA A 622 -33.84 0.05 0.53
N ILE A 623 -34.26 0.17 -0.73
CA ILE A 623 -35.62 0.53 -1.13
C ILE A 623 -36.28 -0.70 -1.78
N TRP A 624 -37.48 -1.02 -1.30
CA TRP A 624 -38.43 -1.93 -1.94
C TRP A 624 -39.47 -1.07 -2.66
N SER A 625 -39.32 -0.92 -3.98
CA SER A 625 -40.25 -0.11 -4.77
C SER A 625 -41.52 -0.89 -5.07
N PHE A 626 -42.69 -0.27 -4.97
CA PHE A 626 -43.93 -0.83 -5.55
C PHE A 626 -44.26 -0.30 -6.95
N GLU A 627 -43.39 0.54 -7.53
CA GLU A 627 -43.54 1.03 -8.90
C GLU A 627 -42.37 0.58 -9.82
N PRO A 628 -42.64 0.26 -11.10
CA PRO A 628 -43.97 0.25 -11.72
C PRO A 628 -44.80 -0.98 -11.32
N SER A 629 -46.04 -0.76 -10.88
CA SER A 629 -47.01 -1.83 -10.68
C SER A 629 -47.58 -2.31 -12.02
N LEU A 630 -47.32 -3.58 -12.36
CA LEU A 630 -47.63 -4.15 -13.67
C LEU A 630 -48.98 -4.87 -13.69
N LEU A 631 -49.68 -4.75 -14.82
CA LEU A 631 -50.91 -5.50 -15.09
C LEU A 631 -50.59 -6.72 -15.95
N GLY A 632 -50.98 -7.92 -15.52
CA GLY A 632 -50.78 -9.12 -16.31
C GLY A 632 -51.11 -10.43 -15.61
N ARG A 633 -50.46 -11.50 -16.07
CA ARG A 633 -50.43 -12.81 -15.40
C ARG A 633 -48.97 -13.27 -15.38
N TYR A 634 -48.39 -13.22 -14.19
CA TYR A 634 -47.00 -13.53 -13.91
C TYR A 634 -46.89 -14.75 -13.00
N TYR A 635 -45.76 -15.43 -13.10
CA TYR A 635 -45.34 -16.61 -12.35
C TYR A 635 -43.80 -16.67 -12.49
N LYS A 636 -43.09 -17.36 -11.59
CA LYS A 636 -41.61 -17.33 -11.47
C LYS A 636 -40.87 -17.40 -12.81
N ALA A 637 -41.19 -18.42 -13.62
CA ALA A 637 -40.56 -18.64 -14.94
C ALA A 637 -40.96 -17.63 -16.03
N LYS A 638 -41.78 -16.63 -15.72
CA LYS A 638 -42.24 -15.54 -16.60
C LYS A 638 -42.31 -14.20 -15.85
N ALA A 639 -41.55 -14.03 -14.77
CA ALA A 639 -41.42 -12.76 -14.06
C ALA A 639 -40.93 -11.63 -15.01
N PRO A 640 -41.28 -10.35 -14.77
CA PRO A 640 -40.78 -9.23 -15.58
C PRO A 640 -39.27 -9.07 -15.44
N ASN A 641 -38.59 -8.27 -16.27
CA ASN A 641 -37.18 -7.98 -16.02
C ASN A 641 -37.07 -6.93 -14.92
N PHE A 642 -36.28 -7.19 -13.87
CA PHE A 642 -36.08 -6.29 -12.74
C PHE A 642 -35.81 -4.84 -13.18
N ALA A 643 -36.83 -4.01 -13.03
CA ALA A 643 -36.84 -2.62 -13.47
C ALA A 643 -37.70 -1.72 -12.55
N PRO A 644 -37.54 -1.77 -11.22
CA PRO A 644 -38.20 -0.82 -10.34
C PRO A 644 -37.82 0.62 -10.68
N TYR A 645 -38.76 1.53 -10.47
CA TYR A 645 -38.49 2.96 -10.53
C TYR A 645 -37.58 3.40 -9.38
N LYS A 646 -36.76 4.42 -9.65
CA LYS A 646 -35.72 4.92 -8.74
C LYS A 646 -36.00 6.38 -8.37
N PRO A 647 -35.72 6.81 -7.12
CA PRO A 647 -36.19 8.09 -6.58
C PRO A 647 -35.58 9.34 -7.25
N GLY A 648 -34.61 9.17 -8.15
CA GLY A 648 -33.94 10.26 -8.88
C GLY A 648 -32.64 10.75 -8.24
N CYS A 649 -32.21 10.13 -7.15
CA CYS A 649 -30.96 10.36 -6.44
C CYS A 649 -30.29 9.03 -6.04
N ALA A 650 -29.25 9.05 -5.22
CA ALA A 650 -28.60 7.85 -4.70
C ALA A 650 -29.54 7.02 -3.80
N GLY A 651 -29.39 5.70 -3.84
CA GLY A 651 -30.14 4.75 -3.03
C GLY A 651 -30.19 3.35 -3.66
N ASN A 652 -30.09 2.32 -2.82
CA ASN A 652 -30.06 0.93 -3.25
C ASN A 652 -31.48 0.40 -3.46
N VAL A 653 -32.01 0.47 -4.68
CA VAL A 653 -33.31 -0.13 -5.01
C VAL A 653 -33.11 -1.62 -5.28
N GLU A 654 -33.26 -2.43 -4.22
CA GLU A 654 -32.91 -3.85 -4.21
C GLU A 654 -34.11 -4.80 -4.19
N ALA A 655 -35.34 -4.29 -3.98
CA ALA A 655 -36.56 -5.07 -4.14
C ALA A 655 -37.61 -4.32 -4.96
N TRP A 656 -38.50 -5.08 -5.58
CA TRP A 656 -39.58 -4.57 -6.42
C TRP A 656 -40.84 -5.43 -6.27
N GLN A 657 -41.89 -4.87 -5.67
CA GLN A 657 -43.24 -5.42 -5.81
C GLN A 657 -43.74 -5.01 -7.20
N TYR A 658 -43.76 -5.96 -8.13
CA TYR A 658 -44.07 -5.68 -9.54
C TYR A 658 -45.51 -5.96 -9.90
N MET A 659 -46.27 -6.67 -9.07
CA MET A 659 -47.68 -6.97 -9.33
C MET A 659 -48.48 -7.06 -8.02
N LEU A 660 -49.44 -6.14 -7.88
CA LEU A 660 -50.51 -6.25 -6.89
C LEU A 660 -51.50 -7.36 -7.31
N SER A 661 -51.75 -8.28 -6.38
CA SER A 661 -52.64 -9.44 -6.40
C SER A 661 -52.55 -10.36 -7.62
N ALA A 662 -51.98 -11.55 -7.41
CA ALA A 662 -52.08 -12.68 -8.36
C ALA A 662 -53.52 -13.23 -8.54
N GLY A 663 -54.51 -12.67 -7.82
CA GLY A 663 -55.93 -12.96 -7.92
C GLY A 663 -56.47 -13.80 -6.77
N SER A 664 -57.79 -13.79 -6.57
CA SER A 664 -58.47 -14.33 -5.36
C SER A 664 -58.25 -15.81 -5.03
N ASN A 665 -57.72 -16.61 -5.95
CA ASN A 665 -57.37 -18.02 -5.72
C ASN A 665 -55.98 -18.20 -5.09
N VAL A 666 -55.07 -17.25 -5.31
CA VAL A 666 -53.71 -17.22 -4.77
C VAL A 666 -53.44 -15.77 -4.36
N ASP A 667 -53.96 -15.42 -3.19
CA ASP A 667 -54.05 -14.05 -2.70
C ASP A 667 -52.71 -13.57 -2.12
N VAL A 668 -51.79 -13.26 -3.03
CA VAL A 668 -50.42 -12.78 -2.79
C VAL A 668 -50.08 -11.70 -3.82
N ASP A 669 -49.19 -10.80 -3.45
CA ASP A 669 -48.51 -9.90 -4.39
C ASP A 669 -47.26 -10.61 -4.94
N GLN A 670 -46.62 -10.09 -6.00
CA GLN A 670 -45.43 -10.73 -6.60
C GLN A 670 -44.23 -9.79 -6.64
N ASP A 671 -43.07 -10.32 -6.26
CA ASP A 671 -41.86 -9.57 -6.01
C ASP A 671 -40.64 -10.14 -6.74
N GLU A 672 -39.67 -9.27 -6.98
CA GLU A 672 -38.30 -9.63 -7.26
C GLU A 672 -37.36 -8.90 -6.30
N ALA A 673 -36.29 -9.55 -5.84
CA ALA A 673 -35.26 -8.95 -4.99
C ALA A 673 -33.85 -9.34 -5.44
N LEU A 674 -32.88 -8.45 -5.22
CA LEU A 674 -31.47 -8.76 -5.43
C LEU A 674 -30.94 -9.61 -4.25
N SER A 675 -30.06 -10.57 -4.54
CA SER A 675 -29.46 -11.45 -3.54
C SER A 675 -28.53 -10.74 -2.53
N THR A 676 -28.23 -9.47 -2.76
CA THR A 676 -27.55 -8.57 -1.82
C THR A 676 -28.46 -8.13 -0.67
N LEU A 677 -29.78 -8.17 -0.87
CA LEU A 677 -30.76 -7.81 0.14
C LEU A 677 -30.73 -8.84 1.28
N PRO A 678 -30.46 -8.44 2.54
CA PRO A 678 -30.15 -9.36 3.62
C PRO A 678 -31.42 -9.97 4.26
N LEU A 679 -32.13 -10.76 3.47
CA LEU A 679 -33.30 -11.54 3.87
C LEU A 679 -32.99 -12.47 5.05
N TRP A 680 -34.00 -12.72 5.88
CA TRP A 680 -33.90 -13.67 6.98
C TRP A 680 -34.18 -15.08 6.49
N TYR A 681 -33.15 -15.93 6.43
CA TYR A 681 -33.30 -17.36 6.20
C TYR A 681 -33.31 -18.07 7.56
N PRO A 682 -34.46 -18.57 8.05
CA PRO A 682 -34.50 -19.22 9.35
C PRO A 682 -33.77 -20.56 9.30
N VAL A 683 -33.03 -20.87 10.35
CA VAL A 683 -32.42 -22.19 10.56
C VAL A 683 -33.15 -22.92 11.68
N THR A 684 -33.44 -24.20 11.48
CA THR A 684 -33.87 -25.07 12.58
C THR A 684 -32.74 -25.17 13.60
N ALA A 685 -33.02 -24.84 14.87
CA ALA A 685 -32.10 -25.17 15.96
C ALA A 685 -31.81 -26.69 15.93
N SER A 686 -30.52 -27.04 15.99
CA SER A 686 -30.01 -28.42 15.94
C SER A 686 -30.19 -29.14 17.26
#